data_AF-A0A1W2BSQ0-F1
#
_entry.id   AF-A0A1W2BSQ0-F1
#
_cell.length_a   1.000
_cell.length_b   1.000
_cell.length_c   1.000
_cell.angle_alpha   90.00
_cell.angle_beta   90.00
_cell.angle_gamma   90.00
#
_symmetry.space_group_name_H-M   'P 1'
#
loop_
_entity.id
_entity.type
_entity.pdbx_description
1 polymer ?
#
loop_
_entity_poly.entity_id
_entity_poly.type
_entity_poly.pdbx_seq_one_letter_code
_entity_poly.pdbx_strand_id
1 'polypeptide(L)'
;MKCLILAGGKGEKLWPLSRTDYPKQFIQVQKNHSAFQDAVARNMPFCDEFIVVTNYEYRFIVADQMRAFQGISYRCVYETVPMGTNASVVLSSMVLQDSDLVFVISSDLLVDVDYNYRECILEGKKKALEGDVCIFVKSEKEEDFDRRYGYVSDIASDGSCGRYIEKPSSRDALGKDIYRNLGMIMFRAGDFLNDIKNIDEASYADYKNAYAGRKNEGGNLLFSEEVLCRLPKVSVEHFALEKTSKLYCVQAGFAWDELTDLEDLAYLSDKDPGVCVINESYDSVVINNEENKAVVVNGIDDVIVVNTDDAVYVGKRGGNSSVKGMLYDNPVLTPFVKNSTTVFRQWGNYTVLEQDRTHYVRKVTVRPGRTIYAHSHEARTENWVVLEGECRLTLEEEMTVRKAPFSVHIPEKTSHQISNIGDSNLIFIEVAYGECIADEEVLPRNAADIGESELGVDSDKVIKLRPAFKDYLWGGTRLRTDYNMKCEYDKIAEAWLLSAHPDGPSAVATGRHTGLLFDQYISRVGKDILGWKCSHLQDFPLLIKMIDAQDDLSVQVHPDDDYAMANESQYGKNEMWYVIDSKEGSGLYVGFNRDVSEDEVRSAIEDGTVTDLLNFVPTHKGDVFFIPAGTVHAIGKGNLILEVQQSSNCTYRLYDFDRKDRFGNKRELHLDKALAVLDYKRYAPQKAEADSHVVCRCKYFESMVYEVRSGSDITIPGDDSRFESVVCIEGNAVITVDDKNVALGAGECAFVTASGSPLTIEGNASIMVCRV
;
A
#
# COMPACT_ATOMS: atom_id res chain seq x y z
N MET A 1 -10.44 -9.48 0.86
CA MET A 1 -10.23 -9.18 -0.58
C MET A 1 -9.46 -7.88 -0.66
N LYS A 2 -8.71 -7.65 -1.73
CA LYS A 2 -7.98 -6.40 -1.94
C LYS A 2 -8.83 -5.45 -2.78
N CYS A 3 -9.00 -4.20 -2.34
CA CYS A 3 -9.70 -3.19 -3.13
C CYS A 3 -8.69 -2.34 -3.90
N LEU A 4 -8.71 -2.40 -5.23
CA LEU A 4 -7.89 -1.54 -6.08
C LEU A 4 -8.75 -0.34 -6.51
N ILE A 5 -8.41 0.84 -5.99
CA ILE A 5 -9.12 2.08 -6.30
C ILE A 5 -8.34 2.85 -7.37
N LEU A 6 -8.95 3.02 -8.54
CA LEU A 6 -8.45 3.86 -9.61
C LEU A 6 -8.85 5.32 -9.33
N ALA A 7 -7.91 6.09 -8.78
CA ALA A 7 -8.07 7.49 -8.40
C ALA A 7 -7.44 8.42 -9.46
N GLY A 8 -7.98 8.36 -10.68
CA GLY A 8 -7.49 9.11 -11.84
C GLY A 8 -8.49 10.13 -12.40
N GLY A 9 -7.98 11.02 -13.26
CA GLY A 9 -8.77 11.99 -14.00
C GLY A 9 -8.85 13.36 -13.33
N LYS A 10 -8.57 14.43 -14.09
CA LYS A 10 -8.53 15.80 -13.56
C LYS A 10 -9.90 16.36 -13.16
N GLY A 11 -10.98 15.83 -13.75
CA GLY A 11 -12.33 16.29 -13.41
C GLY A 11 -12.75 17.60 -14.04
N GLU A 12 -12.15 18.02 -15.16
CA GLU A 12 -12.29 19.39 -15.71
C GLU A 12 -13.73 19.90 -15.91
N LYS A 13 -14.72 19.01 -16.03
CA LYS A 13 -16.16 19.36 -16.12
C LYS A 13 -16.78 19.73 -14.77
N LEU A 14 -16.08 19.52 -13.67
CA LEU A 14 -16.50 19.83 -12.30
C LEU A 14 -15.88 21.13 -11.80
N TRP A 15 -15.20 21.90 -12.66
CA TRP A 15 -14.78 23.24 -12.31
C TRP A 15 -16.02 24.10 -11.98
N PRO A 16 -16.03 24.89 -10.89
CA PRO A 16 -14.91 25.32 -10.05
C PRO A 16 -14.72 24.49 -8.78
N LEU A 17 -15.22 23.26 -8.69
CA LEU A 17 -14.91 22.37 -7.57
C LEU A 17 -13.61 21.59 -7.81
N SER A 18 -13.35 21.19 -9.07
CA SER A 18 -12.09 20.55 -9.47
C SER A 18 -11.00 21.57 -9.82
N ARG A 19 -9.74 21.22 -9.54
CA ARG A 19 -8.54 21.90 -10.03
C ARG A 19 -7.59 20.88 -10.66
N THR A 20 -6.54 21.34 -11.34
CA THR A 20 -5.51 20.44 -11.85
C THR A 20 -4.75 19.76 -10.71
N ASP A 21 -4.49 20.49 -9.62
CA ASP A 21 -3.85 19.99 -8.40
C ASP A 21 -4.84 19.37 -7.38
N TYR A 22 -6.15 19.59 -7.54
CA TYR A 22 -7.22 19.02 -6.71
C TYR A 22 -8.31 18.36 -7.58
N PRO A 23 -8.05 17.12 -8.06
CA PRO A 23 -8.90 16.46 -9.06
C PRO A 23 -10.20 15.87 -8.47
N LYS A 24 -11.10 15.44 -9.36
CA LYS A 24 -12.51 15.11 -9.03
C LYS A 24 -12.74 14.14 -7.90
N GLN A 25 -11.89 13.13 -7.78
CA GLN A 25 -12.01 12.07 -6.79
C GLN A 25 -11.94 12.59 -5.36
N PHE A 26 -11.28 13.73 -5.15
CA PHE A 26 -11.09 14.32 -3.82
C PHE A 26 -12.15 15.36 -3.47
N ILE A 27 -12.99 15.76 -4.44
CA ILE A 27 -14.09 16.70 -4.23
C ILE A 27 -15.10 16.09 -3.25
N GLN A 28 -15.60 16.92 -2.34
CA GLN A 28 -16.69 16.56 -1.44
C GLN A 28 -17.97 16.37 -2.23
N VAL A 29 -18.47 15.13 -2.26
CA VAL A 29 -19.72 14.77 -2.94
C VAL A 29 -20.89 14.85 -1.96
N GLN A 30 -20.63 14.57 -0.69
CA GLN A 30 -21.55 14.78 0.43
C GLN A 30 -20.87 15.70 1.45
N LYS A 31 -21.64 16.33 2.34
CA LYS A 31 -21.14 17.39 3.25
C LYS A 31 -19.87 17.03 4.04
N ASN A 32 -19.60 15.75 4.27
CA ASN A 32 -18.56 15.31 5.19
C ASN A 32 -17.43 14.49 4.54
N HIS A 33 -17.52 14.12 3.26
CA HIS A 33 -16.53 13.24 2.62
C HIS A 33 -16.49 13.33 1.10
N SER A 34 -15.36 12.92 0.53
CA SER A 34 -15.11 12.89 -0.91
C SER A 34 -15.63 11.63 -1.61
N ALA A 35 -15.70 11.65 -2.94
CA ALA A 35 -15.98 10.45 -3.74
C ALA A 35 -14.99 9.31 -3.45
N PHE A 36 -13.71 9.66 -3.29
CA PHE A 36 -12.65 8.74 -2.91
C PHE A 36 -12.88 8.12 -1.52
N GLN A 37 -13.23 8.93 -0.53
CA GLN A 37 -13.54 8.43 0.82
C GLN A 37 -14.80 7.56 0.83
N ASP A 38 -15.81 7.91 0.03
CA ASP A 38 -17.00 7.09 -0.15
C ASP A 38 -16.64 5.69 -0.70
N ALA A 39 -15.77 5.66 -1.72
CA ALA A 39 -15.27 4.43 -2.32
C ALA A 39 -14.51 3.54 -1.34
N VAL A 40 -13.75 4.13 -0.42
CA VAL A 40 -13.11 3.38 0.67
C VAL A 40 -14.17 2.87 1.64
N ALA A 41 -15.02 3.76 2.17
CA ALA A 41 -16.00 3.45 3.21
C ALA A 41 -16.95 2.31 2.81
N ARG A 42 -17.50 2.35 1.60
CA ARG A 42 -18.44 1.32 1.12
C ARG A 42 -17.81 -0.06 0.93
N ASN A 43 -16.49 -0.13 0.81
CA ASN A 43 -15.77 -1.38 0.55
C ASN A 43 -15.02 -1.94 1.76
N MET A 44 -14.92 -1.18 2.86
CA MET A 44 -14.32 -1.64 4.12
C MET A 44 -14.92 -2.97 4.65
N PRO A 45 -16.23 -3.24 4.56
CA PRO A 45 -16.79 -4.52 5.02
C PRO A 45 -16.33 -5.74 4.22
N PHE A 46 -15.80 -5.55 3.01
CA PHE A 46 -15.46 -6.61 2.06
C PHE A 46 -13.94 -6.77 1.87
N CYS A 47 -13.18 -5.73 2.19
CA CYS A 47 -11.77 -5.63 1.86
C CYS A 47 -10.89 -5.41 3.09
N ASP A 48 -9.79 -6.17 3.16
CA ASP A 48 -8.82 -6.13 4.27
C ASP A 48 -7.62 -5.22 3.98
N GLU A 49 -7.49 -4.74 2.74
CA GLU A 49 -6.46 -3.82 2.29
C GLU A 49 -6.92 -3.04 1.05
N PHE A 50 -6.49 -1.77 0.97
CA PHE A 50 -6.76 -0.87 -0.15
C PHE A 50 -5.48 -0.54 -0.92
N ILE A 51 -5.55 -0.60 -2.25
CA ILE A 51 -4.47 -0.25 -3.17
C ILE A 51 -4.95 0.95 -3.97
N VAL A 52 -4.39 2.12 -3.67
CA VAL A 52 -4.81 3.37 -4.31
C VAL A 52 -3.88 3.66 -5.47
N VAL A 53 -4.40 3.60 -6.70
CA VAL A 53 -3.63 3.97 -7.89
C VAL A 53 -3.94 5.42 -8.25
N THR A 54 -2.91 6.28 -8.24
CA THR A 54 -3.09 7.72 -8.45
C THR A 54 -1.84 8.35 -9.06
N ASN A 55 -1.97 9.59 -9.54
CA ASN A 55 -0.80 10.37 -9.91
C ASN A 55 0.06 10.73 -8.68
N TYR A 56 1.38 10.69 -8.83
CA TYR A 56 2.34 11.01 -7.76
C TYR A 56 2.11 12.40 -7.11
N GLU A 57 1.64 13.39 -7.89
CA GLU A 57 1.35 14.73 -7.39
C GLU A 57 0.22 14.74 -6.34
N TYR A 58 -0.67 13.75 -6.37
CA TYR A 58 -1.82 13.66 -5.45
C TYR A 58 -1.53 12.86 -4.17
N ARG A 59 -0.29 12.38 -3.97
CA ARG A 59 0.09 11.52 -2.83
C ARG A 59 -0.29 12.09 -1.47
N PHE A 60 -0.12 13.41 -1.28
CA PHE A 60 -0.44 14.05 -0.01
C PHE A 60 -1.94 14.21 0.21
N ILE A 61 -2.73 14.34 -0.86
CA ILE A 61 -4.20 14.41 -0.77
C ILE A 61 -4.74 13.03 -0.37
N VAL A 62 -4.26 11.96 -1.00
CA VAL A 62 -4.62 10.57 -0.63
C VAL A 62 -4.25 10.30 0.83
N ALA A 63 -3.01 10.60 1.22
CA ALA A 63 -2.54 10.38 2.59
C ALA A 63 -3.32 11.21 3.62
N ASP A 64 -3.87 12.37 3.25
CA ASP A 64 -4.72 13.19 4.11
C ASP A 64 -6.12 12.57 4.24
N GLN A 65 -6.76 12.23 3.12
CA GLN A 65 -8.13 11.70 3.11
C GLN A 65 -8.24 10.29 3.71
N MET A 66 -7.21 9.44 3.56
CA MET A 66 -7.18 8.09 4.15
C MET A 66 -7.13 8.11 5.69
N ARG A 67 -6.74 9.22 6.32
CA ARG A 67 -6.72 9.34 7.80
C ARG A 67 -8.10 9.36 8.44
N ALA A 68 -9.15 9.61 7.66
CA ALA A 68 -10.53 9.49 8.15
C ALA A 68 -10.86 8.06 8.62
N PHE A 69 -10.06 7.07 8.20
CA PHE A 69 -10.25 5.67 8.52
C PHE A 69 -9.18 5.17 9.51
N GLN A 70 -9.64 4.59 10.61
CA GLN A 70 -8.75 3.97 11.61
C GLN A 70 -8.60 2.48 11.34
N GLY A 71 -7.39 1.94 11.51
CA GLY A 71 -7.13 0.50 11.44
C GLY A 71 -7.12 -0.10 10.04
N ILE A 72 -7.27 0.70 8.98
CA ILE A 72 -7.22 0.21 7.60
C ILE A 72 -5.78 0.07 7.12
N SER A 73 -5.48 -1.02 6.43
CA SER A 73 -4.21 -1.18 5.70
C SER A 73 -4.37 -0.64 4.29
N TYR A 74 -3.44 0.21 3.85
CA TYR A 74 -3.40 0.67 2.48
C TYR A 74 -1.98 0.93 1.99
N ARG A 75 -1.82 0.85 0.67
CA ARG A 75 -0.63 1.29 -0.05
C ARG A 75 -1.02 2.00 -1.32
N CYS A 76 -0.13 2.85 -1.81
CA CYS A 76 -0.33 3.57 -3.05
C CYS A 76 0.54 2.98 -4.17
N VAL A 77 -0.01 3.05 -5.39
CA VAL A 77 0.72 2.85 -6.64
C VAL A 77 0.69 4.19 -7.37
N TYR A 78 1.84 4.84 -7.44
CA TYR A 78 2.00 6.15 -8.04
C TYR A 78 2.43 6.04 -9.49
N GLU A 79 1.72 6.78 -10.35
CA GLU A 79 2.07 6.98 -11.75
C GLU A 79 2.51 8.44 -11.93
N THR A 80 3.61 8.70 -12.64
CA THR A 80 4.00 10.09 -12.96
C THR A 80 3.29 10.62 -14.20
N VAL A 81 2.77 9.73 -15.05
CA VAL A 81 2.05 10.07 -16.29
C VAL A 81 0.81 9.19 -16.45
N PRO A 82 -0.30 9.71 -17.03
CA PRO A 82 -1.53 8.94 -17.19
C PRO A 82 -1.43 7.91 -18.33
N MET A 83 -1.63 6.63 -18.01
CA MET A 83 -1.49 5.49 -18.93
C MET A 83 -2.81 4.75 -19.26
N GLY A 84 -3.96 5.30 -18.86
CA GLY A 84 -5.23 4.57 -18.94
C GLY A 84 -5.35 3.55 -17.80
N THR A 85 -6.43 2.77 -17.77
CA THR A 85 -6.72 1.87 -16.64
C THR A 85 -5.97 0.54 -16.73
N ASN A 86 -5.53 0.10 -17.93
CA ASN A 86 -4.92 -1.22 -18.08
C ASN A 86 -3.59 -1.34 -17.32
N ALA A 87 -2.68 -0.37 -17.52
CA ALA A 87 -1.39 -0.39 -16.83
C ALA A 87 -1.55 -0.36 -15.31
N SER A 88 -2.45 0.49 -14.82
CA SER A 88 -2.79 0.59 -13.40
C SER A 88 -3.25 -0.75 -12.82
N VAL A 89 -4.17 -1.45 -13.49
CA VAL A 89 -4.71 -2.73 -13.02
C VAL A 89 -3.68 -3.86 -13.11
N VAL A 90 -2.96 -3.98 -14.23
CA VAL A 90 -1.96 -5.04 -14.44
C VAL A 90 -0.79 -4.89 -13.46
N LEU A 91 -0.17 -3.70 -13.39
CA LEU A 91 0.98 -3.46 -12.52
C LEU A 91 0.62 -3.62 -11.04
N SER A 92 -0.55 -3.14 -10.63
CA SER A 92 -1.02 -3.32 -9.25
C SER A 92 -1.34 -4.78 -8.94
N SER A 93 -1.84 -5.56 -9.91
CA SER A 93 -2.07 -7.00 -9.72
C SER A 93 -0.76 -7.78 -9.57
N MET A 94 0.34 -7.33 -10.20
CA MET A 94 1.67 -7.92 -10.01
C MET A 94 2.26 -7.72 -8.61
N VAL A 95 1.70 -6.80 -7.81
CA VAL A 95 2.07 -6.60 -6.39
C VAL A 95 1.46 -7.69 -5.51
N LEU A 96 0.38 -8.33 -5.97
CA LEU A 96 -0.45 -9.20 -5.16
C LEU A 96 -0.03 -10.66 -5.26
N GLN A 97 -0.52 -11.47 -4.32
CA GLN A 97 -0.40 -12.92 -4.45
C GLN A 97 -1.33 -13.42 -5.55
N ASP A 98 -0.94 -14.49 -6.25
CA ASP A 98 -1.75 -15.05 -7.33
C ASP A 98 -3.15 -15.48 -6.87
N SER A 99 -3.30 -15.79 -5.58
CA SER A 99 -4.56 -16.16 -4.92
C SER A 99 -5.36 -14.99 -4.39
N ASP A 100 -4.80 -13.78 -4.34
CA ASP A 100 -5.52 -12.59 -3.89
C ASP A 100 -6.71 -12.32 -4.81
N LEU A 101 -7.88 -12.15 -4.19
CA LEU A 101 -9.05 -11.59 -4.85
C LEU A 101 -8.91 -10.08 -4.91
N VAL A 102 -9.02 -9.53 -6.11
CA VAL A 102 -8.90 -8.11 -6.42
C VAL A 102 -10.26 -7.60 -6.83
N PHE A 103 -10.70 -6.53 -6.18
CA PHE A 103 -11.88 -5.78 -6.57
C PHE A 103 -11.48 -4.39 -7.04
N VAL A 104 -11.53 -4.19 -8.35
CA VAL A 104 -11.18 -2.95 -9.04
C VAL A 104 -12.41 -2.07 -9.12
N ILE A 105 -12.27 -0.84 -8.63
CA ILE A 105 -13.29 0.20 -8.72
C ILE A 105 -12.67 1.54 -9.10
N SER A 106 -13.45 2.39 -9.76
CA SER A 106 -13.12 3.80 -9.90
C SER A 106 -13.59 4.59 -8.68
N SER A 107 -12.83 5.61 -8.29
CA SER A 107 -13.12 6.44 -7.10
C SER A 107 -14.31 7.39 -7.28
N ASP A 108 -14.78 7.57 -8.51
CA ASP A 108 -15.84 8.49 -8.93
C ASP A 108 -17.21 7.82 -9.07
N LEU A 109 -17.33 6.53 -8.72
CA LEU A 109 -18.61 5.83 -8.71
C LEU A 109 -19.45 6.25 -7.50
N LEU A 110 -20.73 6.46 -7.74
CA LEU A 110 -21.76 6.81 -6.77
C LEU A 110 -22.69 5.61 -6.62
N VAL A 111 -22.70 4.98 -5.45
CA VAL A 111 -23.36 3.68 -5.25
C VAL A 111 -24.12 3.67 -3.94
N ASP A 112 -25.40 3.30 -3.99
CA ASP A 112 -26.18 3.04 -2.79
C ASP A 112 -25.84 1.66 -2.22
N VAL A 113 -25.28 1.64 -1.01
CA VAL A 113 -24.86 0.40 -0.34
C VAL A 113 -26.04 -0.24 0.35
N ASP A 114 -26.78 -1.06 -0.39
CA ASP A 114 -27.94 -1.81 0.11
C ASP A 114 -27.69 -3.32 0.17
N TYR A 115 -28.76 -4.09 0.44
CA TYR A 115 -28.69 -5.55 0.42
C TYR A 115 -28.26 -6.09 -0.96
N ASN A 116 -28.69 -5.47 -2.05
CA ASN A 116 -28.39 -5.91 -3.40
C ASN A 116 -26.91 -5.70 -3.74
N TYR A 117 -26.31 -4.58 -3.31
CA TYR A 117 -24.86 -4.37 -3.46
C TYR A 117 -24.08 -5.51 -2.80
N ARG A 118 -24.40 -5.85 -1.55
CA ARG A 118 -23.76 -6.95 -0.83
C ARG A 118 -23.88 -8.28 -1.56
N GLU A 119 -25.07 -8.64 -2.03
CA GLU A 119 -25.27 -9.91 -2.75
C GLU A 119 -24.46 -9.96 -4.05
N CYS A 120 -24.41 -8.86 -4.81
CA CYS A 120 -23.60 -8.77 -6.02
C CYS A 120 -22.11 -8.98 -5.73
N ILE A 121 -21.58 -8.35 -4.67
CA ILE A 121 -20.17 -8.52 -4.26
C ILE A 121 -19.89 -9.98 -3.87
N LEU A 122 -20.80 -10.65 -3.17
CA LEU A 122 -20.65 -12.06 -2.78
C LEU A 122 -20.73 -13.01 -3.99
N GLU A 123 -21.60 -12.74 -4.96
CA GLU A 123 -21.67 -13.48 -6.22
C GLU A 123 -20.38 -13.34 -7.02
N GLY A 124 -19.93 -12.10 -7.24
CA GLY A 124 -18.67 -11.82 -7.93
C GLY A 124 -17.48 -12.49 -7.23
N LYS A 125 -17.44 -12.48 -5.89
CA LYS A 125 -16.40 -13.14 -5.10
C LYS A 125 -16.37 -14.64 -5.40
N LYS A 126 -17.53 -15.30 -5.39
CA LYS A 126 -17.63 -16.73 -5.67
C LYS A 126 -17.11 -17.06 -7.06
N LYS A 127 -17.48 -16.27 -8.07
CA LYS A 127 -17.11 -16.52 -9.47
C LYS A 127 -15.64 -16.21 -9.77
N ALA A 128 -15.10 -15.14 -9.18
CA ALA A 128 -13.66 -14.87 -9.23
C ALA A 128 -12.83 -16.01 -8.59
N LEU A 129 -13.33 -16.66 -7.53
CA LEU A 129 -12.73 -17.86 -6.95
C LEU A 129 -12.87 -19.13 -7.81
N GLU A 130 -13.77 -19.14 -8.80
CA GLU A 130 -13.86 -20.18 -9.84
C GLU A 130 -12.92 -19.88 -11.02
N GLY A 131 -12.33 -18.68 -11.07
CA GLY A 131 -11.34 -18.25 -12.06
C GLY A 131 -11.87 -17.30 -13.13
N ASP A 132 -13.10 -16.81 -12.98
CA ASP A 132 -13.73 -15.85 -13.89
C ASP A 132 -13.23 -14.42 -13.67
N VAL A 133 -13.28 -13.61 -14.72
CA VAL A 133 -13.16 -12.14 -14.66
C VAL A 133 -14.57 -11.58 -14.59
N CYS A 134 -14.99 -11.18 -13.40
CA CYS A 134 -16.33 -10.70 -13.14
C CYS A 134 -16.43 -9.20 -13.41
N ILE A 135 -17.46 -8.79 -14.15
CA ILE A 135 -17.85 -7.38 -14.28
C ILE A 135 -19.26 -7.18 -13.75
N PHE A 136 -19.52 -5.99 -13.22
CA PHE A 136 -20.85 -5.64 -12.72
C PHE A 136 -21.58 -4.87 -13.81
N VAL A 137 -22.80 -5.30 -14.10
CA VAL A 137 -23.56 -4.77 -15.24
C VAL A 137 -24.99 -4.43 -14.86
N LYS A 138 -25.58 -3.44 -15.53
CA LYS A 138 -26.99 -3.09 -15.37
C LYS A 138 -27.71 -3.17 -16.71
N SER A 139 -28.89 -3.77 -16.72
CA SER A 139 -29.71 -3.85 -17.93
C SER A 139 -30.12 -2.45 -18.36
N GLU A 140 -29.97 -2.16 -19.65
CA GLU A 140 -30.30 -0.86 -20.23
C GLU A 140 -31.40 -0.98 -21.27
N LYS A 141 -32.28 0.02 -21.27
CA LYS A 141 -33.24 0.19 -22.36
C LYS A 141 -32.54 0.83 -23.55
N GLU A 142 -33.13 0.64 -24.72
CA GLU A 142 -32.61 1.19 -25.98
C GLU A 142 -32.52 2.73 -25.96
N GLU A 143 -33.46 3.40 -25.30
CA GLU A 143 -33.52 4.85 -25.14
C GLU A 143 -32.40 5.44 -24.28
N ASP A 144 -31.80 4.63 -23.41
CA ASP A 144 -30.75 5.04 -22.46
C ASP A 144 -29.33 4.77 -22.99
N PHE A 145 -29.20 4.27 -24.23
CA PHE A 145 -27.91 3.95 -24.83
C PHE A 145 -27.01 5.17 -24.95
N ASP A 146 -25.81 5.06 -24.39
CA ASP A 146 -24.77 6.08 -24.46
C ASP A 146 -23.43 5.48 -24.91
N ARG A 147 -22.84 6.07 -25.96
CA ARG A 147 -21.58 5.63 -26.58
C ARG A 147 -20.36 5.80 -25.69
N ARG A 148 -20.48 6.49 -24.54
CA ARG A 148 -19.41 6.70 -23.58
C ARG A 148 -19.09 5.45 -22.76
N TYR A 149 -20.02 4.50 -22.65
CA TYR A 149 -19.85 3.29 -21.84
C TYR A 149 -19.50 2.05 -22.68
N GLY A 150 -19.00 1.03 -22.01
CA GLY A 150 -18.89 -0.32 -22.57
C GLY A 150 -20.10 -1.18 -22.23
N TYR A 151 -20.37 -2.17 -23.08
CA TYR A 151 -21.57 -2.98 -23.02
C TYR A 151 -21.27 -4.46 -23.23
N VAL A 152 -22.11 -5.28 -22.63
CA VAL A 152 -22.26 -6.69 -22.96
C VAL A 152 -23.66 -6.95 -23.54
N SER A 153 -23.77 -7.97 -24.38
CA SER A 153 -25.06 -8.46 -24.86
C SER A 153 -25.16 -9.98 -24.71
N ASP A 154 -26.38 -10.49 -24.72
CA ASP A 154 -26.65 -11.93 -24.78
C ASP A 154 -26.04 -12.71 -23.60
N ILE A 155 -26.16 -12.18 -22.38
CA ILE A 155 -25.75 -12.86 -21.14
C ILE A 155 -26.52 -14.18 -21.00
N ALA A 156 -25.80 -15.29 -20.82
CA ALA A 156 -26.38 -16.60 -20.61
C ALA A 156 -27.06 -16.70 -19.23
N SER A 157 -27.94 -17.70 -19.05
CA SER A 157 -28.67 -17.90 -17.80
C SER A 157 -27.78 -18.15 -16.58
N ASP A 158 -26.54 -18.59 -16.81
CA ASP A 158 -25.54 -18.81 -15.76
C ASP A 158 -24.65 -17.59 -15.49
N GLY A 159 -24.88 -16.46 -16.17
CA GLY A 159 -24.11 -15.21 -16.02
C GLY A 159 -22.92 -15.08 -16.97
N SER A 160 -22.56 -16.13 -17.72
CA SER A 160 -21.47 -16.05 -18.70
C SER A 160 -21.85 -15.17 -19.91
N CYS A 161 -20.88 -14.44 -20.47
CA CYS A 161 -21.09 -13.67 -21.69
C CYS A 161 -19.89 -13.81 -22.63
N GLY A 162 -20.18 -14.01 -23.92
CA GLY A 162 -19.15 -14.18 -24.95
C GLY A 162 -18.70 -12.90 -25.65
N ARG A 163 -19.29 -11.74 -25.33
CA ARG A 163 -18.99 -10.51 -26.06
C ARG A 163 -19.14 -9.24 -25.21
N TYR A 164 -18.01 -8.60 -24.99
CA TYR A 164 -17.91 -7.21 -24.50
C TYR A 164 -17.53 -6.29 -25.66
N ILE A 165 -18.08 -5.07 -25.67
CA ILE A 165 -17.68 -4.00 -26.61
C ILE A 165 -17.47 -2.71 -25.82
N GLU A 166 -16.24 -2.20 -25.84
CA GLU A 166 -15.91 -0.90 -25.24
C GLU A 166 -16.32 0.24 -26.18
N LYS A 167 -17.16 1.16 -25.69
CA LYS A 167 -17.54 2.40 -26.40
C LYS A 167 -18.00 2.15 -27.85
N PRO A 168 -19.08 1.40 -28.05
CA PRO A 168 -19.55 1.02 -29.38
C PRO A 168 -19.90 2.23 -30.25
N SER A 169 -19.61 2.13 -31.54
CA SER A 169 -19.87 3.19 -32.52
C SER A 169 -21.36 3.47 -32.71
N SER A 170 -22.21 2.46 -32.58
CA SER A 170 -23.66 2.57 -32.59
C SER A 170 -24.32 1.42 -31.80
N ARG A 171 -25.59 1.60 -31.44
CA ARG A 171 -26.42 0.58 -30.80
C ARG A 171 -26.57 -0.68 -31.66
N ASP A 172 -26.51 -0.54 -32.98
CA ASP A 172 -26.61 -1.66 -33.94
C ASP A 172 -25.44 -2.63 -33.86
N ALA A 173 -24.31 -2.20 -33.28
CA ALA A 173 -23.17 -3.08 -33.04
C ALA A 173 -23.43 -4.07 -31.87
N LEU A 174 -24.49 -3.85 -31.09
CA LEU A 174 -24.86 -4.62 -29.90
C LEU A 174 -26.05 -5.56 -30.17
N GLY A 175 -26.18 -6.62 -29.37
CA GLY A 175 -27.30 -7.56 -29.40
C GLY A 175 -28.65 -6.97 -28.98
N LYS A 176 -29.68 -7.80 -28.82
CA LYS A 176 -31.02 -7.33 -28.50
C LYS A 176 -31.11 -6.80 -27.07
N ASP A 177 -30.67 -7.60 -26.11
CA ASP A 177 -30.64 -7.23 -24.70
C ASP A 177 -29.22 -6.75 -24.37
N ILE A 178 -29.11 -5.51 -23.88
CA ILE A 178 -27.84 -4.86 -23.59
C ILE A 178 -27.71 -4.56 -22.10
N TYR A 179 -26.48 -4.67 -21.62
CA TYR A 179 -26.16 -4.36 -20.24
C TYR A 179 -24.91 -3.48 -20.21
N ARG A 180 -25.02 -2.36 -19.51
CA ARG A 180 -23.93 -1.39 -19.32
C ARG A 180 -22.95 -1.91 -18.28
N ASN A 181 -21.66 -1.81 -18.58
CA ASN A 181 -20.59 -2.01 -17.60
C ASN A 181 -20.56 -0.85 -16.59
N LEU A 182 -20.56 -1.18 -15.30
CA LEU A 182 -20.58 -0.21 -14.20
C LEU A 182 -19.19 0.24 -13.74
N GLY A 183 -18.13 -0.17 -14.44
CA GLY A 183 -16.74 0.20 -14.11
C GLY A 183 -16.21 -0.50 -12.85
N MET A 184 -16.77 -1.66 -12.52
CA MET A 184 -16.37 -2.49 -11.38
C MET A 184 -15.96 -3.87 -11.91
N ILE A 185 -14.77 -4.34 -11.52
CA ILE A 185 -14.21 -5.60 -12.00
C ILE A 185 -13.72 -6.40 -10.79
N MET A 186 -14.00 -7.70 -10.75
CA MET A 186 -13.50 -8.59 -9.72
C MET A 186 -12.85 -9.83 -10.33
N PHE A 187 -11.65 -10.15 -9.89
CA PHE A 187 -10.91 -11.31 -10.37
C PHE A 187 -9.92 -11.78 -9.30
N ARG A 188 -9.36 -12.97 -9.50
CA ARG A 188 -8.18 -13.41 -8.75
C ARG A 188 -6.91 -13.03 -9.52
N ALA A 189 -5.95 -12.42 -8.84
CA ALA A 189 -4.81 -11.74 -9.48
C ALA A 189 -4.05 -12.66 -10.46
N GLY A 190 -3.75 -13.89 -10.06
CA GLY A 190 -3.04 -14.85 -10.92
C GLY A 190 -3.86 -15.30 -12.13
N ASP A 191 -5.19 -15.43 -12.00
CA ASP A 191 -6.07 -15.78 -13.14
C ASP A 191 -6.06 -14.64 -14.17
N PHE A 192 -6.19 -13.40 -13.71
CA PHE A 192 -6.16 -12.22 -14.56
C PHE A 192 -4.80 -12.02 -15.24
N LEU A 193 -3.69 -12.13 -14.51
CA LEU A 193 -2.34 -11.99 -15.08
C LEU A 193 -2.04 -13.10 -16.10
N ASN A 194 -2.49 -14.33 -15.86
CA ASN A 194 -2.37 -15.42 -16.84
C ASN A 194 -3.23 -15.15 -18.09
N ASP A 195 -4.42 -14.56 -17.92
CA ASP A 195 -5.26 -14.16 -19.05
C ASP A 195 -4.60 -13.05 -19.89
N ILE A 196 -4.05 -12.02 -19.25
CA ILE A 196 -3.25 -10.95 -19.91
C ILE A 196 -2.10 -11.55 -20.72
N LYS A 197 -1.37 -12.51 -20.15
CA LYS A 197 -0.28 -13.23 -20.85
C LYS A 197 -0.79 -13.98 -22.09
N ASN A 198 -1.94 -14.65 -22.01
CA ASN A 198 -2.52 -15.38 -23.14
C ASN A 198 -3.07 -14.45 -24.23
N ILE A 199 -3.55 -13.26 -23.84
CA ILE A 199 -4.05 -12.24 -24.74
C ILE A 199 -2.90 -11.62 -25.55
N ASP A 200 -1.82 -11.23 -24.87
CA ASP A 200 -0.63 -10.63 -25.50
C ASP A 200 0.62 -10.88 -24.64
N GLU A 201 1.36 -11.92 -24.99
CA GLU A 201 2.58 -12.32 -24.29
C GLU A 201 3.68 -11.25 -24.35
N ALA A 202 3.77 -10.49 -25.44
CA ALA A 202 4.77 -9.43 -25.60
C ALA A 202 4.47 -8.27 -24.65
N SER A 203 3.22 -7.79 -24.63
CA SER A 203 2.80 -6.75 -23.67
C SER A 203 2.96 -7.22 -22.23
N TYR A 204 2.65 -8.48 -21.91
CA TYR A 204 2.86 -9.03 -20.57
C TYR A 204 4.35 -9.01 -20.14
N ALA A 205 5.27 -9.30 -21.06
CA ALA A 205 6.71 -9.18 -20.81
C ALA A 205 7.11 -7.71 -20.53
N ASP A 206 6.55 -6.74 -21.26
CA ASP A 206 6.78 -5.32 -21.01
C ASP A 206 6.25 -4.89 -19.64
N TYR A 207 5.08 -5.37 -19.22
CA TYR A 207 4.56 -5.13 -17.87
C TYR A 207 5.48 -5.72 -16.78
N LYS A 208 6.02 -6.93 -16.99
CA LYS A 208 7.01 -7.52 -16.08
C LYS A 208 8.28 -6.68 -15.97
N ASN A 209 8.79 -6.19 -17.10
CA ASN A 209 9.95 -5.30 -17.12
C ASN A 209 9.65 -3.98 -16.39
N ALA A 210 8.46 -3.41 -16.59
CA ALA A 210 8.04 -2.21 -15.90
C ALA A 210 7.90 -2.43 -14.38
N TYR A 211 7.35 -3.58 -13.97
CA TYR A 211 7.27 -3.98 -12.57
C TYR A 211 8.66 -4.12 -11.92
N ALA A 212 9.64 -4.68 -12.64
CA ALA A 212 11.02 -4.75 -12.17
C ALA A 212 11.68 -3.37 -12.03
N GLY A 213 11.32 -2.41 -12.89
CA GLY A 213 11.82 -1.03 -12.86
C GLY A 213 11.15 -0.09 -11.85
N ARG A 214 10.24 -0.59 -11.01
CA ARG A 214 9.53 0.22 -10.00
C ARG A 214 10.48 0.74 -8.92
N LYS A 215 10.15 1.89 -8.33
CA LYS A 215 10.85 2.43 -7.15
C LYS A 215 10.01 2.29 -5.90
N ASN A 216 10.66 2.10 -4.75
CA ASN A 216 10.00 2.18 -3.44
C ASN A 216 9.92 3.66 -3.01
N GLU A 217 8.73 4.10 -2.63
CA GLU A 217 8.43 5.45 -2.13
C GLU A 217 7.76 5.34 -0.75
N GLY A 218 8.56 5.19 0.31
CA GLY A 218 8.07 5.13 1.69
C GLY A 218 7.00 4.06 1.91
N GLY A 219 7.20 2.86 1.37
CA GLY A 219 6.24 1.75 1.44
C GLY A 219 5.24 1.67 0.30
N ASN A 220 5.28 2.65 -0.60
CA ASN A 220 4.45 2.70 -1.79
C ASN A 220 5.30 2.38 -3.02
N LEU A 221 4.63 2.19 -4.16
CA LEU A 221 5.29 1.93 -5.43
C LEU A 221 5.23 3.17 -6.31
N LEU A 222 6.34 3.50 -6.97
CA LEU A 222 6.42 4.58 -7.93
C LEU A 222 6.86 4.05 -9.30
N PHE A 223 6.03 4.30 -10.30
CA PHE A 223 6.33 4.05 -11.71
C PHE A 223 6.63 5.37 -12.41
N SER A 224 7.89 5.54 -12.83
CA SER A 224 8.33 6.74 -13.53
C SER A 224 7.87 6.77 -14.98
N GLU A 225 7.92 7.95 -15.59
CA GLU A 225 7.57 8.14 -17.01
C GLU A 225 8.44 7.28 -17.92
N GLU A 226 9.73 7.12 -17.61
CA GLU A 226 10.66 6.25 -18.36
C GLU A 226 10.21 4.80 -18.42
N VAL A 227 9.60 4.31 -17.33
CA VAL A 227 9.07 2.95 -17.23
C VAL A 227 7.72 2.85 -17.93
N LEU A 228 6.83 3.81 -17.68
CA LEU A 228 5.45 3.79 -18.15
C LEU A 228 5.31 4.03 -19.66
N CYS A 229 6.15 4.88 -20.27
CA CYS A 229 6.02 5.26 -21.68
C CYS A 229 6.20 4.10 -22.68
N ARG A 230 6.70 2.95 -22.21
CA ARG A 230 6.87 1.72 -23.00
C ARG A 230 5.61 0.85 -23.04
N LEU A 231 4.64 1.13 -22.18
CA LEU A 231 3.42 0.34 -22.04
C LEU A 231 2.30 0.91 -22.93
N PRO A 232 1.35 0.07 -23.38
CA PRO A 232 0.22 0.55 -24.17
C PRO A 232 -0.70 1.44 -23.32
N LYS A 233 -0.99 2.64 -23.81
CA LYS A 233 -1.94 3.58 -23.20
C LYS A 233 -3.37 3.24 -23.62
N VAL A 234 -3.98 2.30 -22.89
CA VAL A 234 -5.31 1.74 -23.20
C VAL A 234 -6.11 1.47 -21.93
N SER A 235 -7.42 1.30 -22.07
CA SER A 235 -8.28 0.89 -20.96
C SER A 235 -8.22 -0.63 -20.75
N VAL A 236 -8.47 -1.08 -19.53
CA VAL A 236 -8.51 -2.51 -19.18
C VAL A 236 -9.64 -3.23 -19.91
N GLU A 237 -10.73 -2.53 -20.20
CA GLU A 237 -11.87 -3.02 -20.95
C GLU A 237 -11.46 -3.43 -22.37
N HIS A 238 -10.81 -2.52 -23.09
CA HIS A 238 -10.36 -2.78 -24.46
C HIS A 238 -9.20 -3.77 -24.53
N PHE A 239 -8.27 -3.72 -23.57
CA PHE A 239 -7.10 -4.59 -23.59
C PHE A 239 -7.45 -6.03 -23.18
N ALA A 240 -8.25 -6.18 -22.11
CA ALA A 240 -8.53 -7.46 -21.48
C ALA A 240 -9.97 -7.94 -21.70
N LEU A 241 -10.98 -7.16 -21.31
CA LEU A 241 -12.37 -7.63 -21.27
C LEU A 241 -12.95 -7.96 -22.65
N GLU A 242 -12.55 -7.25 -23.71
CA GLU A 242 -12.96 -7.56 -25.09
C GLU A 242 -12.39 -8.89 -25.61
N LYS A 243 -11.35 -9.43 -24.96
CA LYS A 243 -10.57 -10.57 -25.47
C LYS A 243 -10.58 -11.78 -24.55
N THR A 244 -10.95 -11.60 -23.28
CA THR A 244 -11.03 -12.70 -22.32
C THR A 244 -12.12 -13.69 -22.71
N SER A 245 -11.85 -14.98 -22.51
CA SER A 245 -12.84 -16.05 -22.66
C SER A 245 -13.54 -16.40 -21.34
N LYS A 246 -13.19 -15.71 -20.24
CA LYS A 246 -13.66 -15.99 -18.88
C LYS A 246 -14.50 -14.86 -18.29
N LEU A 247 -15.17 -14.08 -19.14
CA LEU A 247 -15.99 -12.97 -18.70
C LEU A 247 -17.27 -13.47 -18.03
N TYR A 248 -17.52 -13.01 -16.81
CA TYR A 248 -18.74 -13.27 -16.07
C TYR A 248 -19.45 -11.95 -15.72
N CYS A 249 -20.76 -11.88 -15.90
CA CYS A 249 -21.55 -10.69 -15.65
C CYS A 249 -22.39 -10.83 -14.38
N VAL A 250 -22.09 -10.04 -13.36
CA VAL A 250 -22.91 -9.89 -12.16
C VAL A 250 -23.95 -8.80 -12.42
N GLN A 251 -25.23 -9.17 -12.45
CA GLN A 251 -26.29 -8.20 -12.71
C GLN A 251 -26.60 -7.37 -11.46
N ALA A 252 -26.31 -6.08 -11.52
CA ALA A 252 -26.47 -5.14 -10.42
C ALA A 252 -27.95 -4.86 -10.12
N GLY A 253 -28.36 -5.18 -8.89
CA GLY A 253 -29.67 -4.82 -8.32
C GLY A 253 -29.67 -3.51 -7.53
N PHE A 254 -28.55 -2.76 -7.52
CA PHE A 254 -28.35 -1.55 -6.72
C PHE A 254 -28.37 -0.27 -7.58
N ALA A 255 -28.55 0.88 -6.92
CA ALA A 255 -28.43 2.18 -7.57
C ALA A 255 -26.94 2.51 -7.81
N TRP A 256 -26.66 3.00 -9.01
CA TRP A 256 -25.32 3.31 -9.48
C TRP A 256 -25.40 4.54 -10.37
N ASP A 257 -24.43 5.43 -10.22
CA ASP A 257 -24.14 6.53 -11.12
C ASP A 257 -22.63 6.83 -11.13
N GLU A 258 -22.18 7.72 -12.01
CA GLU A 258 -20.79 8.16 -12.11
C GLU A 258 -20.70 9.68 -11.96
N LEU A 259 -19.74 10.16 -11.16
CA LEU A 259 -19.43 11.58 -11.06
C LEU A 259 -18.69 12.07 -12.31
N THR A 260 -19.44 12.57 -13.28
CA THR A 260 -18.90 13.04 -14.57
C THR A 260 -18.90 14.55 -14.71
N ASP A 261 -19.93 15.24 -14.21
CA ASP A 261 -20.07 16.70 -14.27
C ASP A 261 -20.94 17.27 -13.15
N LEU A 262 -21.13 18.59 -13.18
CA LEU A 262 -21.86 19.33 -12.14
C LEU A 262 -23.35 18.94 -12.05
N GLU A 263 -23.95 18.38 -13.11
CA GLU A 263 -25.34 17.90 -13.04
C GLU A 263 -25.44 16.69 -12.13
N ASP A 264 -24.45 15.78 -12.18
CA ASP A 264 -24.41 14.58 -11.34
C ASP A 264 -24.35 14.96 -9.85
N LEU A 265 -23.60 16.02 -9.51
CA LEU A 265 -23.56 16.56 -8.13
C LEU A 265 -24.88 17.15 -7.67
N ALA A 266 -25.65 17.77 -8.58
CA ALA A 266 -26.94 18.35 -8.25
C ALA A 266 -27.94 17.32 -7.73
N TYR A 267 -27.82 16.06 -8.19
CA TYR A 267 -28.66 14.95 -7.74
C TYR A 267 -28.24 14.41 -6.36
N LEU A 268 -26.99 14.62 -5.95
CA LEU A 268 -26.40 14.10 -4.72
C LEU A 268 -26.41 15.11 -3.56
N SER A 269 -26.44 16.40 -3.87
CA SER A 269 -26.51 17.43 -2.84
C SER A 269 -27.82 17.26 -2.07
N ASP A 270 -27.72 16.95 -0.78
CA ASP A 270 -28.84 17.13 0.15
C ASP A 270 -29.44 18.54 -0.04
N LYS A 271 -30.73 18.69 0.29
CA LYS A 271 -31.53 19.94 0.15
C LYS A 271 -31.02 21.15 0.95
N ASP A 272 -29.77 21.17 1.39
CA ASP A 272 -29.14 22.25 2.13
C ASP A 272 -27.93 22.80 1.35
N PRO A 273 -28.16 23.67 0.35
CA PRO A 273 -27.16 24.26 -0.54
C PRO A 273 -26.30 25.33 0.13
N GLY A 274 -25.96 25.16 1.42
CA GLY A 274 -25.37 26.22 2.24
C GLY A 274 -26.30 27.42 2.42
N VAL A 275 -25.73 28.60 2.71
CA VAL A 275 -26.52 29.84 2.82
C VAL A 275 -26.99 30.27 1.42
N CYS A 276 -28.16 29.78 0.99
CA CYS A 276 -28.70 30.07 -0.34
C CYS A 276 -30.20 30.34 -0.32
N VAL A 277 -30.65 31.22 -1.23
CA VAL A 277 -32.07 31.51 -1.51
C VAL A 277 -32.32 31.37 -3.01
N ILE A 278 -33.27 30.53 -3.38
CA ILE A 278 -33.81 30.45 -4.74
C ILE A 278 -35.22 31.04 -4.71
N ASN A 279 -35.40 32.22 -5.32
CA ASN A 279 -36.67 32.95 -5.36
C ASN A 279 -37.17 33.07 -6.79
N GLU A 280 -38.47 32.82 -7.01
CA GLU A 280 -39.12 32.96 -8.32
C GLU A 280 -38.32 32.32 -9.47
N SER A 281 -37.67 31.19 -9.20
CA SER A 281 -36.78 30.48 -10.14
C SER A 281 -37.10 28.99 -10.11
N TYR A 282 -37.11 28.36 -11.27
CA TYR A 282 -37.48 26.96 -11.47
C TYR A 282 -36.32 26.17 -12.10
N ASP A 283 -36.18 24.92 -11.68
CA ASP A 283 -35.14 24.00 -12.17
C ASP A 283 -33.70 24.55 -12.08
N SER A 284 -33.44 25.35 -11.03
CA SER A 284 -32.13 25.94 -10.77
C SER A 284 -31.44 25.25 -9.59
N VAL A 285 -30.13 25.01 -9.71
CA VAL A 285 -29.29 24.32 -8.73
C VAL A 285 -28.24 25.27 -8.20
N VAL A 286 -28.05 25.30 -6.88
CA VAL A 286 -26.96 26.04 -6.24
C VAL A 286 -26.10 25.09 -5.42
N ILE A 287 -24.81 25.07 -5.72
CA ILE A 287 -23.78 24.39 -4.93
C ILE A 287 -22.94 25.48 -4.27
N ASN A 288 -23.23 25.80 -3.02
CA ASN A 288 -22.46 26.77 -2.25
C ASN A 288 -21.49 26.04 -1.30
N ASN A 289 -20.21 25.97 -1.67
CA ASN A 289 -19.19 25.34 -0.85
C ASN A 289 -18.57 26.29 0.19
N GLU A 290 -19.14 27.50 0.34
CA GLU A 290 -18.67 28.55 1.22
C GLU A 290 -19.74 28.96 2.24
N GLU A 291 -19.54 28.58 3.49
CA GLU A 291 -20.49 28.87 4.58
C GLU A 291 -20.64 30.38 4.86
N ASN A 292 -19.60 31.17 4.58
CA ASN A 292 -19.56 32.60 4.89
C ASN A 292 -20.08 33.50 3.75
N LYS A 293 -20.54 32.93 2.63
CA LYS A 293 -21.07 33.67 1.49
C LYS A 293 -22.52 33.24 1.26
N ALA A 294 -23.41 34.21 1.06
CA ALA A 294 -24.81 33.95 0.68
C ALA A 294 -24.96 33.97 -0.84
N VAL A 295 -25.66 32.99 -1.42
CA VAL A 295 -25.98 32.94 -2.86
C VAL A 295 -27.49 33.08 -3.08
N VAL A 296 -27.89 34.09 -3.86
CA VAL A 296 -29.31 34.33 -4.17
C VAL A 296 -29.54 34.20 -5.67
N VAL A 297 -30.40 33.26 -6.08
CA VAL A 297 -30.89 33.10 -7.45
C VAL A 297 -32.32 33.61 -7.51
N ASN A 298 -32.56 34.67 -8.30
CA ASN A 298 -33.85 35.35 -8.32
C ASN A 298 -34.35 35.61 -9.74
N GLY A 299 -35.49 35.03 -10.13
CA GLY A 299 -36.09 35.21 -11.44
C GLY A 299 -35.33 34.58 -12.61
N ILE A 300 -34.50 33.55 -12.35
CA ILE A 300 -33.68 32.89 -13.38
C ILE A 300 -33.86 31.38 -13.31
N ASP A 301 -34.47 30.84 -14.36
CA ASP A 301 -34.74 29.41 -14.51
C ASP A 301 -33.59 28.67 -15.20
N ASP A 302 -33.54 27.35 -15.01
CA ASP A 302 -32.62 26.42 -15.68
C ASP A 302 -31.13 26.77 -15.51
N VAL A 303 -30.72 27.27 -14.34
CA VAL A 303 -29.31 27.62 -14.08
C VAL A 303 -28.65 26.74 -13.03
N ILE A 304 -27.36 26.50 -13.22
CA ILE A 304 -26.48 25.94 -12.21
C ILE A 304 -25.51 27.02 -11.73
N VAL A 305 -25.45 27.22 -10.42
CA VAL A 305 -24.54 28.16 -9.76
C VAL A 305 -23.65 27.37 -8.82
N VAL A 306 -22.34 27.49 -8.99
CA VAL A 306 -21.35 26.84 -8.12
C VAL A 306 -20.43 27.91 -7.56
N ASN A 307 -20.40 28.04 -6.24
CA ASN A 307 -19.62 29.04 -5.52
C ASN A 307 -18.55 28.35 -4.66
N THR A 308 -17.28 28.71 -4.90
CA THR A 308 -16.13 28.34 -4.07
C THR A 308 -15.51 29.57 -3.41
N ASP A 309 -14.44 29.37 -2.65
CA ASP A 309 -13.68 30.45 -2.00
C ASP A 309 -13.11 31.45 -3.01
N ASP A 310 -12.58 30.98 -4.14
CA ASP A 310 -11.86 31.76 -5.15
C ASP A 310 -12.61 32.01 -6.46
N ALA A 311 -13.63 31.20 -6.80
CA ALA A 311 -14.28 31.23 -8.11
C ALA A 311 -15.80 30.99 -8.02
N VAL A 312 -16.51 31.54 -9.01
CA VAL A 312 -17.95 31.33 -9.18
C VAL A 312 -18.22 30.91 -10.62
N TYR A 313 -18.97 29.82 -10.78
CA TYR A 313 -19.51 29.40 -12.06
C TYR A 313 -21.01 29.62 -12.10
N VAL A 314 -21.48 30.19 -13.21
CA VAL A 314 -22.91 30.35 -13.52
C VAL A 314 -23.12 29.87 -14.94
N GLY A 315 -23.93 28.83 -15.11
CA GLY A 315 -24.19 28.23 -16.41
C GLY A 315 -25.65 27.80 -16.55
N LYS A 316 -26.08 27.58 -17.79
CA LYS A 316 -27.35 26.92 -18.06
C LYS A 316 -27.23 25.43 -17.73
N ARG A 317 -28.26 24.82 -17.14
CA ARG A 317 -28.33 23.36 -16.94
C ARG A 317 -28.13 22.62 -18.26
N GLY A 318 -27.33 21.55 -18.23
CA GLY A 318 -26.91 20.77 -19.41
C GLY A 318 -25.92 21.47 -20.36
N GLY A 319 -25.52 22.72 -20.08
CA GLY A 319 -24.61 23.51 -20.92
C GLY A 319 -23.12 23.35 -20.61
N ASN A 320 -22.78 22.63 -19.54
CA ASN A 320 -21.43 22.55 -18.96
C ASN A 320 -20.38 21.91 -19.91
N SER A 321 -20.80 21.06 -20.84
CA SER A 321 -19.89 20.42 -21.81
C SER A 321 -19.11 21.41 -22.68
N SER A 322 -19.62 22.63 -22.87
CA SER A 322 -19.07 23.65 -23.77
C SER A 322 -17.90 24.46 -23.19
N VAL A 323 -17.65 24.37 -21.88
CA VAL A 323 -16.79 25.32 -21.14
C VAL A 323 -15.33 24.83 -21.01
N LYS A 324 -15.09 23.52 -21.21
CA LYS A 324 -13.81 22.82 -20.97
C LYS A 324 -12.60 23.41 -21.71
N GLY A 325 -12.73 23.77 -22.99
CA GLY A 325 -11.61 24.33 -23.76
C GLY A 325 -11.34 25.80 -23.44
N MET A 326 -12.41 26.59 -23.31
CA MET A 326 -12.32 28.04 -23.13
C MET A 326 -11.64 28.45 -21.82
N LEU A 327 -11.85 27.70 -20.73
CA LEU A 327 -11.26 28.01 -19.42
C LEU A 327 -9.74 27.77 -19.41
N TYR A 328 -9.30 26.63 -19.95
CA TYR A 328 -7.89 26.21 -19.90
C TYR A 328 -7.01 27.00 -20.88
N ASP A 329 -7.59 27.50 -21.98
CA ASP A 329 -6.88 28.32 -22.96
C ASP A 329 -6.82 29.81 -22.57
N ASN A 330 -7.55 30.23 -21.52
CA ASN A 330 -7.56 31.62 -21.06
C ASN A 330 -6.46 31.88 -20.03
N PRO A 331 -5.44 32.72 -20.33
CA PRO A 331 -4.33 32.98 -19.41
C PRO A 331 -4.76 33.63 -18.09
N VAL A 332 -5.87 34.38 -18.09
CA VAL A 332 -6.40 35.04 -16.89
C VAL A 332 -7.07 34.04 -15.94
N LEU A 333 -7.73 33.01 -16.50
CA LEU A 333 -8.42 31.97 -15.71
C LEU A 333 -7.50 30.80 -15.34
N THR A 334 -6.35 30.68 -15.99
CA THR A 334 -5.40 29.58 -15.78
C THR A 334 -5.05 29.34 -14.30
N PRO A 335 -4.79 30.36 -13.45
CA PRO A 335 -4.55 30.13 -12.02
C PRO A 335 -5.74 29.47 -11.31
N PHE A 336 -6.97 29.92 -11.56
CA PHE A 336 -8.21 29.40 -10.97
C PHE A 336 -8.62 28.02 -11.50
N VAL A 337 -8.03 27.57 -12.60
CA VAL A 337 -8.28 26.24 -13.17
C VAL A 337 -7.22 25.24 -12.70
N LYS A 338 -6.00 25.72 -12.49
CA LYS A 338 -4.86 24.89 -12.10
C LYS A 338 -4.76 24.69 -10.60
N ASN A 339 -4.95 25.75 -9.82
CA ASN A 339 -4.53 25.79 -8.43
C ASN A 339 -5.74 25.81 -7.49
N SER A 340 -5.70 24.94 -6.50
CA SER A 340 -6.56 24.99 -5.33
C SER A 340 -6.02 26.02 -4.33
N THR A 341 -6.92 26.67 -3.60
CA THR A 341 -6.58 27.54 -2.47
C THR A 341 -5.98 26.75 -1.31
N THR A 342 -6.41 25.49 -1.12
CA THR A 342 -5.84 24.56 -0.17
C THR A 342 -4.81 23.67 -0.85
N VAL A 343 -3.59 23.70 -0.32
CA VAL A 343 -2.45 22.92 -0.80
C VAL A 343 -2.06 21.89 0.23
N PHE A 344 -1.97 20.63 -0.18
CA PHE A 344 -1.59 19.51 0.67
C PHE A 344 -0.08 19.26 0.63
N ARG A 345 0.50 19.03 1.80
CA ARG A 345 1.92 18.79 2.02
C ARG A 345 2.10 17.58 2.93
N GLN A 346 3.33 17.08 3.01
CA GLN A 346 3.67 15.96 3.88
C GLN A 346 3.33 16.21 5.36
N TRP A 347 3.53 17.44 5.82
CA TRP A 347 3.28 17.85 7.20
C TRP A 347 1.81 18.21 7.50
N GLY A 348 0.96 18.34 6.48
CA GLY A 348 -0.43 18.76 6.61
C GLY A 348 -0.91 19.55 5.41
N ASN A 349 -1.49 20.72 5.64
CA ASN A 349 -1.96 21.56 4.54
C ASN A 349 -1.92 23.04 4.92
N TYR A 350 -1.98 23.91 3.92
CA TYR A 350 -2.31 25.31 4.12
C TYR A 350 -3.39 25.76 3.15
N THR A 351 -4.22 26.71 3.58
CA THR A 351 -5.18 27.42 2.75
C THR A 351 -4.74 28.85 2.60
N VAL A 352 -4.62 29.34 1.36
CA VAL A 352 -4.37 30.74 1.06
C VAL A 352 -5.64 31.54 1.36
N LEU A 353 -5.55 32.48 2.30
CA LEU A 353 -6.67 33.35 2.66
C LEU A 353 -6.63 34.66 1.88
N GLU A 354 -5.43 35.21 1.69
CA GLU A 354 -5.21 36.45 0.95
C GLU A 354 -3.81 36.45 0.33
N GLN A 355 -3.71 36.93 -0.91
CA GLN A 355 -2.44 37.09 -1.60
C GLN A 355 -2.45 38.39 -2.39
N ASP A 356 -1.49 39.26 -2.10
CA ASP A 356 -1.23 40.49 -2.83
C ASP A 356 0.28 40.70 -2.99
N ARG A 357 0.69 41.74 -3.71
CA ARG A 357 2.09 42.14 -3.91
C ARG A 357 2.81 42.48 -2.60
N THR A 358 2.08 42.82 -1.55
CA THR A 358 2.63 43.32 -0.28
C THR A 358 2.56 42.33 0.86
N HIS A 359 1.71 41.31 0.76
CA HIS A 359 1.51 40.33 1.82
C HIS A 359 0.96 39.00 1.31
N TYR A 360 1.17 37.95 2.09
CA TYR A 360 0.59 36.62 1.90
C TYR A 360 0.08 36.11 3.22
N VAL A 361 -1.19 35.71 3.25
CA VAL A 361 -1.86 35.22 4.45
C VAL A 361 -2.34 33.81 4.20
N ARG A 362 -1.89 32.87 5.04
CA ARG A 362 -2.30 31.47 4.96
C ARG A 362 -2.73 30.92 6.31
N LYS A 363 -3.77 30.08 6.29
CA LYS A 363 -4.12 29.21 7.42
C LYS A 363 -3.33 27.92 7.27
N VAL A 364 -2.41 27.65 8.19
CA VAL A 364 -1.56 26.47 8.19
C VAL A 364 -2.10 25.46 9.20
N THR A 365 -2.22 24.20 8.77
CA THR A 365 -2.59 23.06 9.61
C THR A 365 -1.46 22.04 9.60
N VAL A 366 -0.71 21.95 10.70
CA VAL A 366 0.33 20.92 10.88
C VAL A 366 -0.28 19.74 11.62
N ARG A 367 -0.18 18.56 11.04
CA ARG A 367 -0.77 17.33 11.59
C ARG A 367 0.01 16.83 12.82
N PRO A 368 -0.62 16.07 13.73
CA PRO A 368 0.06 15.45 14.87
C PRO A 368 1.36 14.74 14.46
N GLY A 369 2.45 14.99 15.19
CA GLY A 369 3.76 14.38 14.93
C GLY A 369 4.37 14.74 13.58
N ARG A 370 4.04 15.90 12.99
CA ARG A 370 4.66 16.40 11.75
C ARG A 370 5.35 17.73 11.98
N THR A 371 6.28 18.07 11.08
CA THR A 371 7.15 19.25 11.20
C THR A 371 7.18 20.03 9.89
N ILE A 372 7.09 21.36 10.02
CA ILE A 372 7.57 22.27 8.98
C ILE A 372 9.04 22.54 9.28
N TYR A 373 9.91 22.13 8.36
CA TYR A 373 11.37 22.13 8.50
C TYR A 373 11.99 23.48 8.80
N ALA A 374 13.18 23.45 9.40
CA ALA A 374 14.03 24.61 9.51
C ALA A 374 14.27 25.25 8.13
N HIS A 375 13.83 26.49 7.99
CA HIS A 375 14.04 27.30 6.81
C HIS A 375 14.18 28.78 7.20
N SER A 376 14.65 29.60 6.27
CA SER A 376 14.76 31.05 6.45
C SER A 376 14.46 31.75 5.12
N HIS A 377 14.06 33.01 5.22
CA HIS A 377 13.72 33.83 4.07
C HIS A 377 14.69 34.98 3.95
N GLU A 378 15.24 35.22 2.74
CA GLU A 378 16.21 36.30 2.53
C GLU A 378 15.59 37.70 2.59
N ALA A 379 14.31 37.84 2.21
CA ALA A 379 13.63 39.12 2.01
C ALA A 379 12.16 39.14 2.48
N ARG A 380 11.76 38.17 3.33
CA ARG A 380 10.41 38.04 3.88
C ARG A 380 10.45 37.97 5.41
N THR A 381 9.58 38.74 6.05
CA THR A 381 9.29 38.63 7.48
C THR A 381 7.95 37.91 7.65
N GLU A 382 7.81 37.14 8.72
CA GLU A 382 6.58 36.43 9.04
C GLU A 382 6.06 36.73 10.44
N ASN A 383 4.74 36.65 10.59
CA ASN A 383 4.09 36.63 11.87
C ASN A 383 3.14 35.44 11.93
N TRP A 384 3.33 34.58 12.91
CA TRP A 384 2.47 33.43 13.15
C TRP A 384 1.57 33.71 14.34
N VAL A 385 0.28 33.48 14.16
CA VAL A 385 -0.72 33.47 15.23
C VAL A 385 -1.20 32.03 15.40
N VAL A 386 -0.69 31.35 16.41
CA VAL A 386 -1.03 29.96 16.71
C VAL A 386 -2.35 29.94 17.48
N LEU A 387 -3.36 29.28 16.89
CA LEU A 387 -4.73 29.28 17.35
C LEU A 387 -5.05 28.03 18.19
N GLU A 388 -4.57 26.86 17.75
CA GLU A 388 -4.90 25.57 18.36
C GLU A 388 -3.68 24.64 18.35
N GLY A 389 -3.62 23.72 19.31
CA GLY A 389 -2.60 22.66 19.39
C GLY A 389 -1.41 22.99 20.31
N GLU A 390 -0.47 22.04 20.35
CA GLU A 390 0.77 22.12 21.12
C GLU A 390 1.95 21.84 20.19
N CYS A 391 2.96 22.70 20.24
CA CYS A 391 4.09 22.62 19.34
C CYS A 391 5.42 22.84 20.03
N ARG A 392 6.45 22.30 19.39
CA ARG A 392 7.84 22.71 19.59
C ARG A 392 8.20 23.72 18.51
N LEU A 393 8.59 24.91 18.93
CA LEU A 393 9.05 26.00 18.07
C LEU A 393 10.55 26.16 18.24
N THR A 394 11.28 26.13 17.14
CA THR A 394 12.70 26.44 17.11
C THR A 394 12.90 27.75 16.35
N LEU A 395 13.53 28.74 16.99
CA LEU A 395 13.97 29.99 16.37
C LEU A 395 15.48 30.09 16.54
N GLU A 396 16.21 30.17 15.43
CA GLU A 396 17.66 30.07 15.38
C GLU A 396 18.15 28.76 16.05
N GLU A 397 18.68 28.84 17.27
CA GLU A 397 19.12 27.70 18.07
C GLU A 397 18.22 27.46 19.31
N GLU A 398 17.28 28.37 19.60
CA GLU A 398 16.44 28.29 20.78
C GLU A 398 15.20 27.43 20.49
N MET A 399 15.08 26.32 21.22
CA MET A 399 13.94 25.41 21.15
C MET A 399 13.02 25.62 22.35
N THR A 400 11.74 25.91 22.09
CA THR A 400 10.72 26.07 23.13
C THR A 400 9.49 25.21 22.84
N VAL A 401 8.90 24.62 23.90
CA VAL A 401 7.59 23.98 23.82
C VAL A 401 6.53 25.00 24.21
N ARG A 402 5.51 25.15 23.38
CA ARG A 402 4.42 26.12 23.58
C ARG A 402 3.07 25.50 23.25
N LYS A 403 2.07 25.90 24.02
CA LYS A 403 0.67 25.55 23.80
C LYS A 403 -0.11 26.78 23.36
N ALA A 404 -0.98 26.62 22.36
CA ALA A 404 -1.82 27.68 21.86
C ALA A 404 -2.75 28.27 22.96
N PRO A 405 -3.16 29.54 22.86
CA PRO A 405 -2.82 30.49 21.81
C PRO A 405 -1.55 31.31 22.11
N PHE A 406 -0.79 31.66 21.07
CA PHE A 406 0.33 32.62 21.17
C PHE A 406 0.68 33.18 19.78
N SER A 407 1.53 34.21 19.75
CA SER A 407 2.06 34.76 18.51
C SER A 407 3.59 34.75 18.49
N VAL A 408 4.14 34.68 17.29
CA VAL A 408 5.59 34.67 17.03
C VAL A 408 5.87 35.62 15.89
N HIS A 409 6.88 36.47 16.07
CA HIS A 409 7.45 37.30 15.02
C HIS A 409 8.75 36.65 14.55
N ILE A 410 8.87 36.46 13.23
CA ILE A 410 10.02 35.80 12.61
C ILE A 410 10.63 36.80 11.62
N PRO A 411 11.74 37.47 12.00
CA PRO A 411 12.45 38.37 11.12
C PRO A 411 13.04 37.69 9.88
N GLU A 412 13.39 38.50 8.88
CA GLU A 412 14.19 38.06 7.73
C GLU A 412 15.47 37.35 8.20
N LYS A 413 15.85 36.29 7.48
CA LYS A 413 17.06 35.47 7.69
C LYS A 413 17.08 34.70 9.00
N THR A 414 16.03 34.77 9.81
CA THR A 414 15.87 33.93 10.99
C THR A 414 15.49 32.52 10.56
N SER A 415 16.35 31.55 10.88
CA SER A 415 16.03 30.14 10.75
C SER A 415 14.91 29.78 11.72
N HIS A 416 13.87 29.11 11.25
CA HIS A 416 12.72 28.78 12.08
C HIS A 416 12.09 27.44 11.70
N GLN A 417 11.58 26.71 12.70
CA GLN A 417 10.95 25.40 12.57
C GLN A 417 9.76 25.30 13.53
N ILE A 418 8.69 24.63 13.10
CA ILE A 418 7.57 24.30 13.98
C ILE A 418 7.14 22.85 13.82
N SER A 419 7.05 22.16 14.95
CA SER A 419 6.68 20.75 15.03
C SER A 419 5.45 20.59 15.90
N ASN A 420 4.43 19.88 15.39
CA ASN A 420 3.28 19.53 16.20
C ASN A 420 3.59 18.30 17.05
N ILE A 421 3.68 18.49 18.37
CA ILE A 421 3.98 17.45 19.35
C ILE A 421 2.72 16.95 20.09
N GLY A 422 1.56 17.55 19.79
CA GLY A 422 0.28 17.17 20.35
C GLY A 422 -0.39 16.01 19.61
N ASP A 423 -1.54 15.59 20.12
CA ASP A 423 -2.43 14.58 19.54
C ASP A 423 -3.50 15.16 18.59
N SER A 424 -3.71 16.47 18.63
CA SER A 424 -4.61 17.22 17.74
C SER A 424 -3.86 18.01 16.67
N ASN A 425 -4.57 18.51 15.65
CA ASN A 425 -3.97 19.43 14.67
C ASN A 425 -3.42 20.68 15.37
N LEU A 426 -2.30 21.18 14.88
CA LEU A 426 -1.74 22.49 15.20
C LEU A 426 -2.19 23.44 14.10
N ILE A 427 -2.91 24.50 14.46
CA ILE A 427 -3.49 25.44 13.49
C ILE A 427 -2.94 26.83 13.79
N PHE A 428 -2.40 27.50 12.77
CA PHE A 428 -1.94 28.87 12.88
C PHE A 428 -2.22 29.69 11.63
N ILE A 429 -2.37 30.99 11.80
CA ILE A 429 -2.40 31.95 10.68
C ILE A 429 -0.99 32.49 10.53
N GLU A 430 -0.44 32.35 9.33
CA GLU A 430 0.80 32.99 8.94
C GLU A 430 0.49 34.22 8.10
N VAL A 431 1.11 35.33 8.47
CA VAL A 431 1.11 36.59 7.72
C VAL A 431 2.54 36.89 7.33
N ALA A 432 2.84 36.82 6.05
CA ALA A 432 4.15 37.11 5.50
C ALA A 432 4.14 38.41 4.68
N TYR A 433 5.19 39.24 4.78
CA TYR A 433 5.34 40.49 4.02
C TYR A 433 6.82 40.79 3.71
N GLY A 434 7.11 41.43 2.57
CA GLY A 434 8.48 41.71 2.10
C GLY A 434 8.62 41.86 0.58
N GLU A 435 9.85 41.91 0.06
CA GLU A 435 10.13 41.92 -1.40
C GLU A 435 10.20 40.46 -1.91
N CYS A 436 9.44 40.11 -2.96
CA CYS A 436 9.21 38.74 -3.47
C CYS A 436 8.33 37.84 -2.58
N ILE A 437 7.01 37.96 -2.76
CA ILE A 437 5.96 37.19 -2.06
C ILE A 437 5.37 36.08 -2.97
N ALA A 438 5.98 35.85 -4.14
CA ALA A 438 5.63 34.69 -4.96
C ALA A 438 6.21 33.43 -4.31
N ASP A 439 5.35 32.42 -4.11
CA ASP A 439 5.64 31.12 -3.48
C ASP A 439 6.56 30.25 -4.40
N GLU A 440 7.75 30.76 -4.72
CA GLU A 440 8.82 30.06 -5.44
C GLU A 440 9.91 29.54 -4.49
N GLU A 441 9.60 29.38 -3.20
CA GLU A 441 10.52 28.70 -2.30
C GLU A 441 10.35 27.20 -2.40
N VAL A 442 11.30 26.62 -3.13
CA VAL A 442 11.66 25.22 -3.09
C VAL A 442 12.08 24.90 -1.65
N LEU A 443 11.13 24.48 -0.80
CA LEU A 443 11.47 23.61 0.33
C LEU A 443 12.37 22.52 -0.24
N PRO A 444 13.55 22.24 0.34
CA PRO A 444 14.44 21.24 -0.21
C PRO A 444 13.63 19.96 -0.43
N ARG A 445 13.64 19.44 -1.67
CA ARG A 445 12.89 18.23 -2.09
C ARG A 445 13.14 17.01 -1.18
N ASN A 446 14.15 17.08 -0.31
CA ASN A 446 14.63 16.02 0.57
C ASN A 446 14.53 16.36 2.08
N ALA A 447 13.64 17.26 2.51
CA ALA A 447 13.42 17.46 3.94
C ALA A 447 12.59 16.28 4.51
N ALA A 448 13.28 15.26 5.03
CA ALA A 448 12.65 14.05 5.57
C ALA A 448 12.04 14.32 6.95
N ASP A 449 10.78 13.89 7.17
CA ASP A 449 10.03 14.02 8.44
C ASP A 449 10.90 13.69 9.66
N ILE A 450 10.94 14.60 10.65
CA ILE A 450 11.46 14.35 11.98
C ILE A 450 10.51 13.31 12.57
N GLY A 451 11.04 12.12 12.88
CA GLY A 451 10.24 11.02 13.42
C GLY A 451 9.54 11.41 14.72
N GLU A 452 8.42 10.75 15.04
CA GLU A 452 7.75 10.92 16.34
C GLU A 452 8.73 10.76 17.53
N SER A 453 9.75 9.90 17.41
CA SER A 453 10.83 9.73 18.40
C SER A 453 11.61 11.02 18.66
N GLU A 454 12.13 11.66 17.61
CA GLU A 454 12.91 12.90 17.69
C GLU A 454 12.01 14.08 18.12
N LEU A 455 10.71 14.01 17.80
CA LEU A 455 9.70 14.94 18.31
C LEU A 455 9.37 14.76 19.79
N GLY A 456 9.90 13.73 20.46
CA GLY A 456 9.59 13.44 21.86
C GLY A 456 8.14 13.02 22.08
N VAL A 457 7.48 12.53 21.03
CA VAL A 457 6.12 11.97 21.11
C VAL A 457 6.26 10.56 21.70
N ASP A 458 5.51 10.29 22.77
CA ASP A 458 5.49 8.95 23.37
C ASP A 458 4.95 7.93 22.35
N SER A 459 5.76 6.93 22.04
CA SER A 459 5.46 5.87 21.07
C SER A 459 5.30 4.53 21.77
N ASP A 460 4.53 3.62 21.17
CA ASP A 460 4.34 2.29 21.72
C ASP A 460 5.65 1.50 21.61
N LYS A 461 6.37 1.35 22.74
CA LYS A 461 7.63 0.59 22.82
C LYS A 461 7.48 -0.89 22.48
N VAL A 462 6.26 -1.40 22.48
CA VAL A 462 5.92 -2.76 22.08
C VAL A 462 4.67 -2.74 21.22
N ILE A 463 4.76 -3.33 20.03
CA ILE A 463 3.64 -3.49 19.11
C ILE A 463 3.56 -4.93 18.62
N LYS A 464 2.34 -5.45 18.48
CA LYS A 464 2.08 -6.72 17.82
C LYS A 464 2.01 -6.53 16.31
N LEU A 465 2.50 -7.50 15.56
CA LEU A 465 2.43 -7.50 14.10
C LEU A 465 1.48 -8.60 13.61
N ARG A 466 0.66 -8.24 12.62
CA ARG A 466 -0.11 -9.17 11.80
C ARG A 466 0.75 -9.59 10.60
N PRO A 467 0.94 -10.89 10.37
CA PRO A 467 1.82 -11.37 9.31
C PRO A 467 1.26 -11.13 7.90
N ALA A 468 2.17 -11.07 6.93
CA ALA A 468 1.82 -11.23 5.52
C ALA A 468 1.90 -12.72 5.13
N PHE A 469 0.86 -13.24 4.46
CA PHE A 469 0.78 -14.66 4.09
C PHE A 469 1.15 -14.90 2.63
N LYS A 470 1.76 -16.07 2.36
CA LYS A 470 2.09 -16.60 1.03
C LYS A 470 1.51 -18.00 0.87
N ASP A 471 0.99 -18.35 -0.30
CA ASP A 471 0.34 -19.64 -0.58
C ASP A 471 1.05 -20.43 -1.70
N TYR A 472 2.38 -20.41 -1.69
CA TYR A 472 3.20 -21.10 -2.68
C TYR A 472 2.84 -22.58 -2.89
N LEU A 473 3.23 -23.13 -4.05
CA LEU A 473 2.85 -24.47 -4.51
C LEU A 473 3.08 -25.58 -3.48
N TRP A 474 4.17 -25.51 -2.72
CA TRP A 474 4.59 -26.49 -1.71
C TRP A 474 3.94 -26.31 -0.32
N GLY A 475 3.18 -25.23 -0.12
CA GLY A 475 2.65 -24.87 1.19
C GLY A 475 1.58 -25.82 1.72
N GLY A 476 1.45 -25.87 3.04
CA GLY A 476 0.46 -26.67 3.75
C GLY A 476 -0.64 -25.90 4.46
N THR A 477 -1.34 -26.59 5.36
CA THR A 477 -2.45 -26.04 6.14
C THR A 477 -2.13 -25.83 7.61
N ARG A 478 -0.93 -26.21 8.08
CA ARG A 478 -0.59 -26.24 9.51
C ARG A 478 -0.61 -24.87 10.15
N LEU A 479 -0.17 -23.84 9.43
CA LEU A 479 -0.27 -22.46 9.91
C LEU A 479 -1.74 -22.04 10.13
N ARG A 480 -2.69 -22.57 9.35
CA ARG A 480 -4.12 -22.34 9.57
C ARG A 480 -4.68 -23.22 10.69
N THR A 481 -4.34 -24.50 10.73
CA THR A 481 -4.95 -25.47 11.64
C THR A 481 -4.34 -25.48 13.03
N ASP A 482 -3.01 -25.48 13.10
CA ASP A 482 -2.24 -25.65 14.34
C ASP A 482 -2.03 -24.28 15.01
N TYR A 483 -1.85 -23.23 14.20
CA TYR A 483 -1.59 -21.86 14.65
C TYR A 483 -2.80 -20.92 14.53
N ASN A 484 -3.94 -21.39 14.00
CA ASN A 484 -5.16 -20.60 13.85
C ASN A 484 -4.95 -19.27 13.06
N MET A 485 -3.98 -19.24 12.14
CA MET A 485 -3.74 -18.08 11.30
C MET A 485 -4.88 -17.90 10.31
N LYS A 486 -5.57 -16.76 10.41
CA LYS A 486 -6.77 -16.47 9.63
C LYS A 486 -6.42 -15.70 8.36
N CYS A 487 -6.64 -16.33 7.21
CA CYS A 487 -6.62 -15.69 5.90
C CYS A 487 -7.60 -16.38 4.94
N GLU A 488 -7.75 -15.81 3.75
CA GLU A 488 -8.65 -16.32 2.70
C GLU A 488 -8.04 -17.48 1.89
N TYR A 489 -6.76 -17.79 2.07
CA TYR A 489 -6.09 -18.84 1.31
C TYR A 489 -6.43 -20.23 1.84
N ASP A 490 -6.53 -21.21 0.93
CA ASP A 490 -6.74 -22.61 1.30
C ASP A 490 -5.52 -23.18 2.05
N LYS A 491 -4.33 -22.75 1.66
CA LYS A 491 -3.04 -23.12 2.26
C LYS A 491 -2.22 -21.87 2.58
N ILE A 492 -1.34 -21.97 3.57
CA ILE A 492 -0.36 -20.94 3.91
C ILE A 492 1.01 -21.62 3.89
N ALA A 493 1.81 -21.31 2.88
CA ALA A 493 3.18 -21.75 2.74
C ALA A 493 4.11 -21.00 3.68
N GLU A 494 3.97 -19.68 3.71
CA GLU A 494 4.77 -18.79 4.56
C GLU A 494 3.88 -17.78 5.28
N ALA A 495 4.20 -17.51 6.54
CA ALA A 495 3.71 -16.36 7.29
C ALA A 495 4.90 -15.48 7.65
N TRP A 496 5.00 -14.30 7.04
CA TRP A 496 6.04 -13.32 7.29
C TRP A 496 5.65 -12.53 8.54
N LEU A 497 6.20 -12.93 9.68
CA LEU A 497 5.80 -12.44 11.00
C LEU A 497 6.32 -11.02 11.25
N LEU A 498 7.61 -10.80 10.96
CA LEU A 498 8.30 -9.52 11.04
C LEU A 498 8.85 -9.20 9.65
N SER A 499 8.20 -8.27 8.95
CA SER A 499 8.62 -7.89 7.61
C SER A 499 8.32 -6.42 7.34
N ALA A 500 9.35 -5.69 6.92
CA ALA A 500 9.22 -4.39 6.26
C ALA A 500 9.51 -4.52 4.75
N HIS A 501 9.63 -5.75 4.23
CA HIS A 501 10.01 -5.99 2.85
C HIS A 501 8.81 -5.74 1.92
N PRO A 502 8.98 -5.01 0.79
CA PRO A 502 7.86 -4.59 -0.08
C PRO A 502 7.00 -5.73 -0.61
N ASP A 503 7.58 -6.90 -0.85
CA ASP A 503 6.85 -8.07 -1.35
C ASP A 503 5.89 -8.68 -0.33
N GLY A 504 6.00 -8.36 0.96
CA GLY A 504 5.15 -8.92 2.00
C GLY A 504 5.31 -8.21 3.35
N PRO A 505 4.99 -6.91 3.46
CA PRO A 505 5.14 -6.18 4.70
C PRO A 505 4.09 -6.65 5.73
N SER A 506 4.53 -6.87 6.97
CA SER A 506 3.63 -7.09 8.11
C SER A 506 2.83 -5.81 8.40
N ALA A 507 1.69 -5.93 9.08
CA ALA A 507 0.89 -4.78 9.50
C ALA A 507 0.88 -4.63 11.02
N VAL A 508 0.91 -3.40 11.53
CA VAL A 508 0.78 -3.12 12.97
C VAL A 508 -0.61 -3.52 13.45
N ALA A 509 -0.69 -4.34 14.49
CA ALA A 509 -1.93 -4.94 14.99
C ALA A 509 -2.43 -4.34 16.32
N THR A 510 -1.60 -3.55 17.00
CA THR A 510 -1.93 -2.93 18.29
C THR A 510 -1.38 -1.51 18.39
N GLY A 511 -1.94 -0.72 19.29
CA GLY A 511 -1.44 0.63 19.56
C GLY A 511 -1.96 1.68 18.58
N ARG A 512 -1.43 2.90 18.70
CA ARG A 512 -1.93 4.08 17.98
C ARG A 512 -1.77 4.00 16.45
N HIS A 513 -0.89 3.13 15.97
CA HIS A 513 -0.55 2.97 14.56
C HIS A 513 -1.15 1.70 13.92
N THR A 514 -2.14 1.08 14.58
CA THR A 514 -2.83 -0.10 14.07
C THR A 514 -3.31 0.11 12.62
N GLY A 515 -3.04 -0.87 11.75
CA GLY A 515 -3.40 -0.86 10.33
C GLY A 515 -2.24 -0.44 9.41
N LEU A 516 -1.28 0.35 9.89
CA LEU A 516 -0.10 0.73 9.09
C LEU A 516 0.74 -0.50 8.72
N LEU A 517 1.29 -0.49 7.52
CA LEU A 517 2.35 -1.44 7.15
C LEU A 517 3.60 -1.14 7.98
N PHE A 518 4.38 -2.16 8.31
CA PHE A 518 5.47 -2.06 9.28
C PHE A 518 6.59 -1.09 8.83
N ASP A 519 6.87 -1.04 7.53
CA ASP A 519 7.80 -0.07 6.94
C ASP A 519 7.29 1.38 7.03
N GLN A 520 5.97 1.58 6.85
CA GLN A 520 5.31 2.88 7.03
C GLN A 520 5.32 3.30 8.50
N TYR A 521 5.16 2.34 9.42
CA TYR A 521 5.29 2.56 10.86
C TYR A 521 6.70 3.01 11.24
N ILE A 522 7.75 2.33 10.77
CA ILE A 522 9.14 2.73 11.02
C ILE A 522 9.40 4.14 10.47
N SER A 523 8.93 4.42 9.25
CA SER A 523 9.07 5.73 8.62
C SER A 523 8.32 6.84 9.38
N ARG A 524 7.20 6.49 10.01
CA ARG A 524 6.35 7.41 10.78
C ARG A 524 6.93 7.72 12.15
N VAL A 525 7.36 6.69 12.88
CA VAL A 525 7.85 6.84 14.25
C VAL A 525 9.30 7.32 14.27
N GLY A 526 10.11 6.94 13.27
CA GLY A 526 11.52 7.29 13.17
C GLY A 526 12.41 6.05 13.35
N LYS A 527 13.56 6.04 12.67
CA LYS A 527 14.50 4.90 12.69
C LYS A 527 15.19 4.67 14.04
N ASP A 528 15.13 5.63 14.97
CA ASP A 528 15.73 5.49 16.30
C ASP A 528 15.16 4.31 17.08
N ILE A 529 13.90 3.93 16.81
CA ILE A 529 13.26 2.76 17.43
C ILE A 529 13.96 1.44 17.07
N LEU A 530 14.84 1.45 16.06
CA LEU A 530 15.64 0.29 15.66
C LEU A 530 16.98 0.23 16.41
N GLY A 531 17.37 1.32 17.08
CA GLY A 531 18.66 1.48 17.76
C GLY A 531 19.80 1.89 16.81
N TRP A 532 20.90 2.40 17.37
CA TRP A 532 21.98 2.98 16.58
C TRP A 532 22.65 1.98 15.63
N LYS A 533 22.61 0.68 15.93
CA LYS A 533 23.14 -0.37 15.03
C LYS A 533 22.45 -0.39 13.66
N CYS A 534 21.20 0.06 13.60
CA CYS A 534 20.41 0.13 12.36
C CYS A 534 20.45 1.51 11.69
N SER A 535 21.04 2.53 12.32
CA SER A 535 20.97 3.93 11.85
C SER A 535 21.49 4.15 10.43
N HIS A 536 22.49 3.38 10.01
CA HIS A 536 23.09 3.46 8.67
C HIS A 536 22.44 2.55 7.64
N LEU A 537 21.48 1.71 8.05
CA LEU A 537 20.77 0.83 7.14
C LEU A 537 19.67 1.60 6.41
N GLN A 538 19.64 1.47 5.09
CA GLN A 538 18.60 2.04 4.26
C GLN A 538 17.23 1.43 4.60
N ASP A 539 17.18 0.10 4.69
CA ASP A 539 15.97 -0.67 4.92
C ASP A 539 16.07 -1.43 6.25
N PHE A 540 14.93 -1.90 6.75
CA PHE A 540 14.88 -2.73 7.95
C PHE A 540 15.70 -4.02 7.74
N PRO A 541 16.55 -4.45 8.69
CA PRO A 541 17.56 -5.48 8.43
C PRO A 541 17.06 -6.92 8.37
N LEU A 542 15.92 -7.24 9.00
CA LEU A 542 15.50 -8.62 9.23
C LEU A 542 14.17 -8.97 8.57
N LEU A 543 14.03 -10.24 8.21
CA LEU A 543 12.76 -10.86 7.86
C LEU A 543 12.63 -12.17 8.65
N ILE A 544 11.53 -12.33 9.37
CA ILE A 544 11.23 -13.55 10.14
C ILE A 544 9.96 -14.19 9.58
N LYS A 545 10.04 -15.49 9.28
CA LYS A 545 8.93 -16.25 8.69
C LYS A 545 8.68 -17.54 9.44
N MET A 546 7.43 -17.97 9.44
CA MET A 546 7.09 -19.38 9.64
C MET A 546 6.81 -20.03 8.30
N ILE A 547 7.33 -21.23 8.09
CA ILE A 547 7.27 -21.96 6.82
C ILE A 547 6.68 -23.35 7.07
N ASP A 548 5.55 -23.65 6.42
CA ASP A 548 4.93 -24.99 6.40
C ASP A 548 5.21 -25.68 5.07
N ALA A 549 6.29 -26.46 5.04
CA ALA A 549 6.71 -27.22 3.87
C ALA A 549 5.91 -28.53 3.77
N GLN A 550 4.68 -28.48 3.25
CA GLN A 550 3.92 -29.70 2.98
C GLN A 550 4.59 -30.57 1.90
N ASP A 551 5.23 -29.93 0.93
CA ASP A 551 6.02 -30.54 -0.13
C ASP A 551 7.42 -29.91 -0.19
N ASP A 552 8.33 -30.49 -0.98
CA ASP A 552 9.73 -30.04 -1.06
C ASP A 552 9.82 -28.61 -1.62
N LEU A 553 10.49 -27.68 -0.94
CA LEU A 553 10.79 -26.37 -1.54
C LEU A 553 11.76 -26.52 -2.71
N SER A 554 11.77 -25.55 -3.62
CA SER A 554 12.73 -25.56 -4.72
C SER A 554 14.17 -25.63 -4.24
N VAL A 555 15.01 -26.35 -4.98
CA VAL A 555 16.47 -26.27 -4.83
C VAL A 555 16.92 -24.88 -5.30
N GLN A 556 17.55 -24.15 -4.40
CA GLN A 556 17.85 -22.73 -4.59
C GLN A 556 19.16 -22.32 -3.92
N VAL A 557 19.61 -21.12 -4.25
CA VAL A 557 20.76 -20.45 -3.65
C VAL A 557 20.48 -18.97 -3.49
N HIS A 558 21.13 -18.36 -2.51
CA HIS A 558 20.99 -16.95 -2.18
C HIS A 558 22.31 -16.21 -2.39
N PRO A 559 22.31 -15.01 -3.00
CA PRO A 559 23.51 -14.19 -3.14
C PRO A 559 23.95 -13.56 -1.82
N ASP A 560 25.22 -13.16 -1.77
CA ASP A 560 25.74 -12.26 -0.73
C ASP A 560 25.34 -10.79 -1.00
N ASP A 561 25.74 -9.90 -0.10
CA ASP A 561 25.39 -8.47 -0.19
C ASP A 561 25.99 -7.81 -1.45
N ASP A 562 27.22 -8.18 -1.83
CA ASP A 562 27.93 -7.58 -2.97
C ASP A 562 27.23 -7.92 -4.28
N TYR A 563 26.90 -9.20 -4.49
CA TYR A 563 26.19 -9.62 -5.70
C TYR A 563 24.75 -9.11 -5.71
N ALA A 564 24.04 -9.17 -4.58
CA ALA A 564 22.65 -8.73 -4.50
C ALA A 564 22.51 -7.22 -4.74
N MET A 565 23.39 -6.40 -4.16
CA MET A 565 23.34 -4.96 -4.36
C MET A 565 23.63 -4.57 -5.82
N ALA A 566 24.61 -5.23 -6.45
CA ALA A 566 24.99 -4.95 -7.83
C ALA A 566 23.95 -5.40 -8.88
N ASN A 567 23.22 -6.50 -8.61
CA ASN A 567 22.34 -7.13 -9.60
C ASN A 567 20.84 -6.96 -9.30
N GLU A 568 20.47 -6.75 -8.03
CA GLU A 568 19.08 -6.75 -7.57
C GLU A 568 18.70 -5.48 -6.79
N SER A 569 19.68 -4.63 -6.43
CA SER A 569 19.48 -3.45 -5.58
C SER A 569 18.81 -3.79 -4.23
N GLN A 570 19.17 -4.93 -3.65
CA GLN A 570 18.66 -5.43 -2.38
C GLN A 570 19.81 -5.98 -1.51
N TYR A 571 19.52 -6.28 -0.24
CA TYR A 571 20.45 -7.00 0.62
C TYR A 571 20.66 -8.45 0.15
N GLY A 572 21.81 -9.01 0.50
CA GLY A 572 22.06 -10.44 0.40
C GLY A 572 21.12 -11.22 1.32
N LYS A 573 21.20 -12.55 1.27
CA LYS A 573 20.30 -13.41 2.04
C LYS A 573 21.05 -14.55 2.71
N ASN A 574 21.58 -14.24 3.88
CA ASN A 574 21.98 -15.22 4.89
C ASN A 574 20.78 -15.52 5.80
N GLU A 575 20.63 -16.77 6.20
CA GLU A 575 19.46 -17.22 6.96
C GLU A 575 19.77 -18.31 7.98
N MET A 576 18.84 -18.47 8.91
CA MET A 576 18.82 -19.52 9.92
C MET A 576 17.45 -20.17 9.92
N TRP A 577 17.43 -21.50 10.05
CA TRP A 577 16.23 -22.29 10.21
C TRP A 577 16.21 -22.96 11.58
N TYR A 578 15.15 -22.71 12.33
CA TYR A 578 14.81 -23.43 13.55
C TYR A 578 13.66 -24.39 13.26
N VAL A 579 13.89 -25.70 13.43
CA VAL A 579 12.88 -26.74 13.17
C VAL A 579 11.87 -26.75 14.32
N ILE A 580 10.70 -26.15 14.08
CA ILE A 580 9.59 -26.14 15.05
C ILE A 580 9.03 -27.56 15.19
N ASP A 581 8.81 -28.23 14.06
CA ASP A 581 8.33 -29.59 14.00
C ASP A 581 8.75 -30.28 12.69
N SER A 582 8.86 -31.60 12.71
CA SER A 582 9.33 -32.40 11.58
C SER A 582 8.62 -33.76 11.56
N LYS A 583 8.07 -34.14 10.40
CA LYS A 583 7.47 -35.47 10.21
C LYS A 583 8.55 -36.54 10.10
N GLU A 584 8.19 -37.78 10.42
CA GLU A 584 9.10 -38.91 10.25
C GLU A 584 9.56 -39.03 8.79
N GLY A 585 10.88 -39.11 8.58
CA GLY A 585 11.50 -39.16 7.25
C GLY A 585 11.71 -37.80 6.59
N SER A 586 11.32 -36.70 7.22
CA SER A 586 11.62 -35.34 6.76
C SER A 586 13.09 -34.98 6.99
N GLY A 587 13.57 -34.02 6.20
CA GLY A 587 14.93 -33.53 6.29
C GLY A 587 15.13 -32.26 5.45
N LEU A 588 16.37 -31.79 5.39
CA LEU A 588 16.77 -30.60 4.65
C LEU A 588 17.87 -30.95 3.67
N TYR A 589 17.85 -30.32 2.50
CA TYR A 589 18.98 -30.32 1.59
C TYR A 589 19.84 -29.10 1.93
N VAL A 590 21.09 -29.32 2.35
CA VAL A 590 22.00 -28.24 2.75
C VAL A 590 23.41 -28.48 2.22
N GLY A 591 23.77 -27.70 1.22
CA GLY A 591 25.04 -27.71 0.49
C GLY A 591 25.31 -29.02 -0.28
N PHE A 592 26.44 -29.08 -0.97
CA PHE A 592 26.83 -30.27 -1.73
C PHE A 592 27.41 -31.36 -0.83
N ASN A 593 27.14 -32.63 -1.15
CA ASN A 593 27.66 -33.78 -0.40
C ASN A 593 29.15 -34.07 -0.66
N ARG A 594 29.73 -33.45 -1.70
CA ARG A 594 31.14 -33.47 -2.10
C ARG A 594 31.51 -32.18 -2.81
N ASP A 595 32.79 -31.96 -3.07
CA ASP A 595 33.22 -30.92 -4.01
C ASP A 595 32.68 -31.26 -5.41
N VAL A 596 32.10 -30.27 -6.07
CA VAL A 596 31.54 -30.36 -7.42
C VAL A 596 32.11 -29.25 -8.30
N SER A 597 31.94 -29.37 -9.61
CA SER A 597 32.24 -28.33 -10.59
C SER A 597 30.96 -27.70 -11.15
N GLU A 598 31.07 -26.51 -11.75
CA GLU A 598 29.93 -25.86 -12.41
C GLU A 598 29.30 -26.75 -13.50
N ASP A 599 30.13 -27.39 -14.33
CA ASP A 599 29.66 -28.28 -15.40
C ASP A 599 28.88 -29.50 -14.87
N GLU A 600 29.31 -30.07 -13.74
CA GLU A 600 28.59 -31.17 -13.07
C GLU A 600 27.21 -30.70 -12.56
N VAL A 601 27.15 -29.50 -11.94
CA VAL A 601 25.89 -28.94 -11.44
C VAL A 601 24.94 -28.64 -12.59
N ARG A 602 25.43 -28.02 -13.67
CA ARG A 602 24.64 -27.71 -14.86
C ARG A 602 24.04 -28.98 -15.48
N SER A 603 24.87 -30.01 -15.66
CA SER A 603 24.42 -31.31 -16.20
C SER A 603 23.36 -31.96 -15.31
N ALA A 604 23.56 -31.94 -13.98
CA ALA A 604 22.59 -32.52 -13.05
C ALA A 604 21.25 -31.77 -13.01
N ILE A 605 21.25 -30.45 -13.25
CA ILE A 605 20.01 -29.68 -13.39
C ILE A 605 19.26 -30.06 -14.66
N GLU A 606 19.96 -30.15 -15.80
CA GLU A 606 19.39 -30.56 -17.09
C GLU A 606 18.78 -31.96 -17.04
N ASP A 607 19.45 -32.88 -16.34
CA ASP A 607 19.01 -34.27 -16.15
C ASP A 607 17.97 -34.43 -15.03
N GLY A 608 17.65 -33.38 -14.26
CA GLY A 608 16.73 -33.44 -13.12
C GLY A 608 17.25 -34.24 -11.91
N THR A 609 18.57 -34.42 -11.81
CA THR A 609 19.27 -35.22 -10.78
C THR A 609 20.05 -34.37 -9.79
N VAL A 610 19.89 -33.04 -9.79
CA VAL A 610 20.64 -32.12 -8.92
C VAL A 610 20.57 -32.49 -7.44
N THR A 611 19.46 -33.07 -6.97
CA THR A 611 19.29 -33.53 -5.58
C THR A 611 20.30 -34.60 -5.17
N ASP A 612 20.83 -35.39 -6.12
CA ASP A 612 21.82 -36.44 -5.85
C ASP A 612 23.19 -35.85 -5.49
N LEU A 613 23.44 -34.59 -5.86
CA LEU A 613 24.64 -33.84 -5.48
C LEU A 613 24.50 -33.19 -4.11
N LEU A 614 23.28 -33.11 -3.56
CA LEU A 614 23.02 -32.41 -2.32
C LEU A 614 23.23 -33.31 -1.10
N ASN A 615 23.58 -32.68 0.01
CA ASN A 615 23.63 -33.32 1.31
C ASN A 615 22.24 -33.25 1.97
N PHE A 616 21.61 -34.40 2.19
CA PHE A 616 20.31 -34.50 2.86
C PHE A 616 20.51 -34.82 4.35
N VAL A 617 19.99 -33.96 5.22
CA VAL A 617 20.10 -34.07 6.68
C VAL A 617 18.72 -34.31 7.28
N PRO A 618 18.47 -35.46 7.93
CA PRO A 618 17.22 -35.68 8.66
C PRO A 618 17.02 -34.65 9.76
N THR A 619 15.79 -34.19 9.96
CA THR A 619 15.46 -33.12 10.90
C THR A 619 14.57 -33.58 12.05
N HIS A 620 14.81 -33.01 13.23
CA HIS A 620 14.03 -33.19 14.45
C HIS A 620 13.66 -31.83 15.05
N LYS A 621 12.59 -31.80 15.85
CA LYS A 621 12.18 -30.61 16.59
C LYS A 621 13.34 -30.06 17.43
N GLY A 622 13.59 -28.77 17.30
CA GLY A 622 14.66 -28.05 17.98
C GLY A 622 16.00 -28.00 17.23
N ASP A 623 16.13 -28.70 16.09
CA ASP A 623 17.34 -28.60 15.27
C ASP A 623 17.49 -27.18 14.68
N VAL A 624 18.75 -26.75 14.50
CA VAL A 624 19.09 -25.40 14.02
C VAL A 624 20.11 -25.50 12.90
N PHE A 625 19.85 -24.79 11.80
CA PHE A 625 20.72 -24.74 10.63
C PHE A 625 21.01 -23.30 10.26
N PHE A 626 22.29 -22.93 10.17
CA PHE A 626 22.71 -21.67 9.56
C PHE A 626 23.06 -21.91 8.10
N ILE A 627 22.49 -21.11 7.22
CA ILE A 627 22.62 -21.20 5.77
C ILE A 627 23.28 -19.89 5.28
N PRO A 628 24.61 -19.89 5.10
CA PRO A 628 25.29 -18.73 4.56
C PRO A 628 24.97 -18.57 3.07
N ALA A 629 25.00 -17.32 2.59
CA ALA A 629 24.88 -17.01 1.18
C ALA A 629 25.87 -17.84 0.33
N GLY A 630 25.41 -18.26 -0.86
CA GLY A 630 26.10 -19.19 -1.75
C GLY A 630 25.87 -20.67 -1.47
N THR A 631 25.31 -21.04 -0.32
CA THR A 631 24.96 -22.45 -0.03
C THR A 631 23.75 -22.87 -0.85
N VAL A 632 23.86 -23.92 -1.67
CA VAL A 632 22.70 -24.56 -2.29
C VAL A 632 21.84 -25.26 -1.24
N HIS A 633 20.53 -25.08 -1.26
CA HIS A 633 19.66 -25.65 -0.24
C HIS A 633 18.20 -25.82 -0.69
N ALA A 634 17.44 -26.61 0.07
CA ALA A 634 15.99 -26.71 -0.01
C ALA A 634 15.41 -27.24 1.31
N ILE A 635 14.28 -26.68 1.73
CA ILE A 635 13.50 -27.24 2.85
C ILE A 635 12.73 -28.45 2.33
N GLY A 636 13.03 -29.64 2.87
CA GLY A 636 12.34 -30.87 2.47
C GLY A 636 10.93 -30.95 3.05
N LYS A 637 10.08 -31.72 2.38
CA LYS A 637 8.68 -31.92 2.76
C LYS A 637 8.50 -32.43 4.18
N GLY A 638 7.42 -32.00 4.83
CA GLY A 638 7.00 -32.36 6.17
C GLY A 638 7.64 -31.54 7.31
N ASN A 639 8.49 -30.56 6.99
CA ASN A 639 9.06 -29.65 7.99
C ASN A 639 8.15 -28.43 8.24
N LEU A 640 8.09 -28.01 9.50
CA LEU A 640 7.58 -26.71 9.93
C LEU A 640 8.73 -25.95 10.59
N ILE A 641 9.09 -24.79 10.05
CA ILE A 641 10.32 -24.07 10.41
C ILE A 641 10.03 -22.61 10.74
N LEU A 642 10.79 -22.05 11.68
CA LEU A 642 10.97 -20.61 11.82
C LEU A 642 12.25 -20.20 11.10
N GLU A 643 12.13 -19.37 10.08
CA GLU A 643 13.24 -18.81 9.32
C GLU A 643 13.54 -17.39 9.79
N VAL A 644 14.80 -17.12 10.16
CA VAL A 644 15.31 -15.78 10.47
C VAL A 644 16.37 -15.44 9.44
N GLN A 645 16.18 -14.35 8.72
CA GLN A 645 17.04 -13.99 7.60
C GLN A 645 17.28 -12.48 7.52
N GLN A 646 18.28 -12.08 6.72
CA GLN A 646 18.35 -10.70 6.24
C GLN A 646 17.04 -10.33 5.51
N SER A 647 16.65 -9.07 5.54
CA SER A 647 15.44 -8.57 4.85
C SER A 647 15.66 -8.54 3.33
N SER A 648 15.51 -9.70 2.70
CA SER A 648 15.71 -9.93 1.28
C SER A 648 14.83 -11.08 0.79
N ASN A 649 14.20 -10.92 -0.36
CA ASN A 649 13.48 -11.99 -1.03
C ASN A 649 14.26 -12.55 -2.24
N CYS A 650 15.55 -12.22 -2.36
CA CYS A 650 16.37 -12.62 -3.50
C CYS A 650 16.66 -14.14 -3.49
N THR A 651 16.12 -14.85 -4.49
CA THR A 651 16.20 -16.30 -4.58
C THR A 651 16.53 -16.75 -6.00
N TYR A 652 17.67 -17.44 -6.18
CA TYR A 652 18.01 -18.04 -7.47
C TYR A 652 17.67 -19.53 -7.45
N ARG A 653 16.69 -19.92 -8.26
CA ARG A 653 16.16 -21.28 -8.29
C ARG A 653 16.95 -22.12 -9.30
N LEU A 654 17.47 -23.27 -8.85
CA LEU A 654 18.17 -24.23 -9.69
C LEU A 654 17.20 -25.29 -10.22
N TYR A 655 16.31 -25.79 -9.35
CA TYR A 655 15.38 -26.86 -9.71
C TYR A 655 14.10 -26.79 -8.88
N ASP A 656 12.98 -27.17 -9.50
CA ASP A 656 11.65 -27.08 -8.88
C ASP A 656 10.81 -28.36 -8.94
N PHE A 657 11.46 -29.51 -9.11
CA PHE A 657 10.76 -30.80 -9.23
C PHE A 657 9.76 -30.86 -10.38
N ASP A 658 10.02 -30.09 -11.45
CA ASP A 658 9.14 -29.93 -12.61
C ASP A 658 7.68 -29.61 -12.29
N ARG A 659 7.45 -29.02 -11.12
CA ARG A 659 6.13 -28.63 -10.68
C ARG A 659 5.54 -27.58 -11.59
N LYS A 660 4.23 -27.70 -11.77
CA LYS A 660 3.44 -26.79 -12.55
C LYS A 660 2.45 -26.08 -11.65
N ASP A 661 2.25 -24.80 -11.91
CA ASP A 661 1.13 -24.08 -11.34
C ASP A 661 -0.21 -24.63 -11.87
N ARG A 662 -1.32 -24.08 -11.38
CA ARG A 662 -2.66 -24.46 -11.82
C ARG A 662 -2.94 -24.17 -13.30
N PHE A 663 -2.11 -23.36 -13.95
CA PHE A 663 -2.19 -23.02 -15.37
C PHE A 663 -1.29 -23.92 -16.24
N GLY A 664 -0.51 -24.82 -15.64
CA GLY A 664 0.41 -25.70 -16.33
C GLY A 664 1.80 -25.09 -16.59
N ASN A 665 2.08 -23.88 -16.10
CA ASN A 665 3.38 -23.24 -16.25
C ASN A 665 4.36 -23.75 -15.18
N LYS A 666 5.62 -23.95 -15.55
CA LYS A 666 6.71 -24.17 -14.59
C LYS A 666 7.12 -22.84 -13.97
N ARG A 667 7.58 -22.86 -12.71
CA ARG A 667 8.19 -21.67 -12.10
C ARG A 667 9.54 -21.37 -12.76
N GLU A 668 9.88 -20.09 -12.77
CA GLU A 668 11.13 -19.61 -13.31
C GLU A 668 12.34 -20.21 -12.57
N LEU A 669 13.35 -20.57 -13.36
CA LEU A 669 14.68 -20.99 -12.91
C LEU A 669 15.67 -19.87 -13.23
N HIS A 670 16.62 -19.64 -12.33
CA HIS A 670 17.59 -18.53 -12.42
C HIS A 670 19.00 -19.07 -12.60
N LEU A 671 19.22 -19.95 -13.60
CA LEU A 671 20.42 -20.80 -13.68
C LEU A 671 21.73 -20.01 -13.70
N ASP A 672 21.85 -19.02 -14.58
CA ASP A 672 23.10 -18.26 -14.71
C ASP A 672 23.42 -17.46 -13.44
N LYS A 673 22.41 -16.84 -12.82
CA LYS A 673 22.57 -16.13 -11.54
C LYS A 673 22.89 -17.09 -10.39
N ALA A 674 22.25 -18.27 -10.36
CA ALA A 674 22.50 -19.29 -9.36
C ALA A 674 23.95 -19.78 -9.43
N LEU A 675 24.39 -20.19 -10.62
CA LEU A 675 25.75 -20.70 -10.83
C LEU A 675 26.83 -19.65 -10.51
N ALA A 676 26.53 -18.36 -10.71
CA ALA A 676 27.45 -17.27 -10.38
C ALA A 676 27.69 -17.08 -8.87
N VAL A 677 26.78 -17.56 -8.01
CA VAL A 677 26.87 -17.34 -6.55
C VAL A 677 27.06 -18.61 -5.74
N LEU A 678 27.00 -19.80 -6.38
CA LEU A 678 27.15 -21.08 -5.69
C LEU A 678 28.53 -21.25 -5.06
N ASP A 679 28.55 -21.74 -3.83
CA ASP A 679 29.73 -22.39 -3.26
C ASP A 679 29.76 -23.86 -3.71
N TYR A 680 30.72 -24.17 -4.58
CA TYR A 680 30.91 -25.51 -5.15
C TYR A 680 31.65 -26.49 -4.23
N LYS A 681 32.02 -26.06 -3.02
CA LYS A 681 32.68 -26.91 -2.03
C LYS A 681 31.69 -27.81 -1.30
N ARG A 682 32.20 -28.94 -0.84
CA ARG A 682 31.46 -29.82 0.06
C ARG A 682 30.97 -29.02 1.27
N TYR A 683 29.70 -29.19 1.62
CA TYR A 683 29.12 -28.56 2.79
C TYR A 683 29.89 -28.89 4.06
N ALA A 684 30.31 -27.85 4.76
CA ALA A 684 30.84 -27.94 6.12
C ALA A 684 29.84 -27.23 7.05
N PRO A 685 29.15 -27.98 7.95
CA PRO A 685 28.22 -27.38 8.89
C PRO A 685 28.92 -26.30 9.71
N GLN A 686 28.45 -25.06 9.61
CA GLN A 686 28.90 -24.01 10.51
C GLN A 686 28.23 -24.23 11.86
N LYS A 687 29.03 -24.36 12.92
CA LYS A 687 28.49 -24.38 14.28
C LYS A 687 28.02 -22.98 14.60
N ALA A 688 26.72 -22.81 14.88
CA ALA A 688 26.26 -21.66 15.62
C ALA A 688 27.02 -21.60 16.95
N GLU A 689 27.51 -20.41 17.34
CA GLU A 689 27.98 -20.18 18.69
C GLU A 689 26.79 -20.28 19.65
N ALA A 690 26.53 -21.49 20.17
CA ALA A 690 25.46 -21.74 21.10
C ALA A 690 25.98 -21.69 22.54
N ASP A 691 25.51 -20.69 23.30
CA ASP A 691 25.46 -20.73 24.77
C ASP A 691 24.07 -21.28 25.19
N SER A 692 23.75 -21.33 26.48
CA SER A 692 22.53 -21.98 27.02
C SER A 692 21.20 -21.61 26.33
N HIS A 693 21.08 -20.41 25.75
CA HIS A 693 19.86 -19.94 25.05
C HIS A 693 20.08 -19.48 23.61
N VAL A 694 21.32 -19.18 23.21
CA VAL A 694 21.62 -18.66 21.87
C VAL A 694 21.60 -19.83 20.89
N VAL A 695 20.72 -19.77 19.89
CA VAL A 695 20.61 -20.81 18.86
C VAL A 695 21.39 -20.46 17.60
N CYS A 696 21.55 -19.17 17.29
CA CYS A 696 22.33 -18.69 16.16
C CYS A 696 22.87 -17.29 16.42
N ARG A 697 24.12 -17.04 16.01
CA ARG A 697 24.75 -15.72 15.99
C ARG A 697 25.59 -15.62 14.71
N CYS A 698 25.34 -14.58 13.92
CA CYS A 698 26.13 -14.24 12.75
C CYS A 698 26.38 -12.73 12.69
N LYS A 699 27.01 -12.27 11.61
CA LYS A 699 27.27 -10.84 11.36
C LYS A 699 25.98 -9.99 11.34
N TYR A 700 24.84 -10.59 10.98
CA TYR A 700 23.60 -9.88 10.65
C TYR A 700 22.55 -9.94 11.75
N PHE A 701 22.51 -11.05 12.50
CA PHE A 701 21.51 -11.25 13.55
C PHE A 701 21.97 -12.26 14.60
N GLU A 702 21.31 -12.18 15.74
CA GLU A 702 21.35 -13.17 16.80
C GLU A 702 19.92 -13.67 17.08
N SER A 703 19.79 -14.94 17.40
CA SER A 703 18.52 -15.59 17.73
C SER A 703 18.69 -16.47 18.97
N MET A 704 17.72 -16.39 19.88
CA MET A 704 17.70 -17.08 21.16
C MET A 704 16.35 -17.76 21.38
N VAL A 705 16.36 -18.95 21.99
CA VAL A 705 15.12 -19.66 22.37
C VAL A 705 15.02 -19.76 23.89
N TYR A 706 13.86 -19.34 24.40
CA TYR A 706 13.52 -19.38 25.82
C TYR A 706 12.30 -20.26 26.07
N GLU A 707 12.41 -21.15 27.05
CA GLU A 707 11.29 -21.95 27.56
C GLU A 707 10.74 -21.29 28.82
N VAL A 708 9.64 -20.56 28.69
CA VAL A 708 8.98 -19.83 29.78
C VAL A 708 7.96 -20.76 30.45
N ARG A 709 8.01 -20.88 31.78
CA ARG A 709 7.10 -21.74 32.56
C ARG A 709 6.21 -20.91 33.47
N SER A 710 5.00 -21.40 33.72
CA SER A 710 4.03 -20.72 34.58
C SER A 710 4.60 -20.48 35.99
N GLY A 711 4.52 -19.24 36.47
CA GLY A 711 5.07 -18.82 37.76
C GLY A 711 6.55 -18.43 37.73
N SER A 712 7.17 -18.36 36.55
CA SER A 712 8.50 -17.78 36.31
C SER A 712 8.45 -16.76 35.18
N ASP A 713 9.35 -15.79 35.21
CA ASP A 713 9.55 -14.81 34.14
C ASP A 713 10.94 -14.94 33.53
N ILE A 714 11.06 -14.52 32.27
CA ILE A 714 12.34 -14.23 31.63
C ILE A 714 12.43 -12.72 31.50
N THR A 715 13.49 -12.13 32.04
CA THR A 715 13.78 -10.70 31.89
C THR A 715 15.01 -10.50 31.03
N ILE A 716 14.82 -9.83 29.88
CA ILE A 716 15.88 -9.41 28.97
C ILE A 716 16.20 -7.94 29.30
N PRO A 717 17.47 -7.61 29.61
CA PRO A 717 17.85 -6.23 29.88
C PRO A 717 17.56 -5.30 28.69
N GLY A 718 17.10 -4.09 28.98
CA GLY A 718 16.92 -3.06 27.96
C GLY A 718 18.24 -2.65 27.32
N ASP A 719 18.18 -2.30 26.04
CA ASP A 719 19.34 -1.93 25.23
C ASP A 719 18.94 -0.91 24.16
N ASP A 720 19.44 0.33 24.29
CA ASP A 720 19.19 1.41 23.32
C ASP A 720 19.93 1.21 21.98
N SER A 721 20.82 0.21 21.87
CA SER A 721 21.59 -0.03 20.65
C SER A 721 20.84 -0.80 19.57
N ARG A 722 19.77 -1.52 19.92
CA ARG A 722 19.07 -2.45 19.03
C ARG A 722 17.62 -2.65 19.43
N PHE A 723 16.78 -3.03 18.48
CA PHE A 723 15.44 -3.56 18.75
C PHE A 723 15.49 -5.04 19.15
N GLU A 724 14.38 -5.55 19.68
CA GLU A 724 14.15 -6.98 19.91
C GLU A 724 12.86 -7.40 19.17
N SER A 725 12.88 -8.56 18.52
CA SER A 725 11.67 -9.21 17.99
C SER A 725 11.36 -10.44 18.82
N VAL A 726 10.09 -10.58 19.22
CA VAL A 726 9.63 -11.69 20.08
C VAL A 726 8.58 -12.49 19.33
N VAL A 727 8.89 -13.74 19.00
CA VAL A 727 7.98 -14.68 18.36
C VAL A 727 7.60 -15.78 19.35
N CYS A 728 6.29 -15.97 19.57
CA CYS A 728 5.79 -17.08 20.35
C CYS A 728 5.68 -18.32 19.45
N ILE A 729 6.58 -19.28 19.61
CA ILE A 729 6.63 -20.50 18.78
C ILE A 729 5.51 -21.45 19.19
N GLU A 730 5.32 -21.63 20.50
CA GLU A 730 4.31 -22.51 21.09
C GLU A 730 3.79 -21.90 22.40
N GLY A 731 2.53 -22.19 22.74
CA GLY A 731 1.94 -21.77 24.00
C GLY A 731 1.40 -20.33 23.99
N ASN A 732 1.41 -19.68 25.16
CA ASN A 732 0.96 -18.31 25.32
C ASN A 732 1.87 -17.57 26.31
N ALA A 733 2.22 -16.33 25.96
CA ALA A 733 3.02 -15.44 26.77
C ALA A 733 2.39 -14.05 26.86
N VAL A 734 2.75 -13.32 27.90
CA VAL A 734 2.55 -11.87 28.02
C VAL A 734 3.94 -11.25 28.06
N ILE A 735 4.16 -10.28 27.17
CA ILE A 735 5.37 -9.47 27.17
C ILE A 735 5.07 -8.10 27.79
N THR A 736 6.00 -7.61 28.60
CA THR A 736 5.87 -6.36 29.34
C THR A 736 7.09 -5.46 29.11
N VAL A 737 6.83 -4.21 28.73
CA VAL A 737 7.82 -3.12 28.62
C VAL A 737 7.18 -1.85 29.15
N ASP A 738 7.80 -1.18 30.12
CA ASP A 738 7.28 0.04 30.78
C ASP A 738 5.79 -0.04 31.17
N ASP A 739 5.41 -1.09 31.89
CA ASP A 739 4.04 -1.37 32.34
C ASP A 739 3.01 -1.62 31.22
N LYS A 740 3.41 -1.60 29.94
CA LYS A 740 2.56 -2.01 28.81
C LYS A 740 2.67 -3.51 28.60
N ASN A 741 1.52 -4.18 28.66
CA ASN A 741 1.39 -5.63 28.49
C ASN A 741 0.81 -5.97 27.12
N VAL A 742 1.48 -6.85 26.38
CA VAL A 742 1.00 -7.39 25.11
C VAL A 742 0.94 -8.92 25.19
N ALA A 743 -0.22 -9.49 24.86
CA ALA A 743 -0.39 -10.95 24.81
C ALA A 743 0.02 -11.52 23.46
N LEU A 744 0.79 -12.61 23.50
CA LEU A 744 1.25 -13.37 22.34
C LEU A 744 0.87 -14.86 22.49
N GLY A 745 0.02 -15.34 21.60
CA GLY A 745 -0.22 -16.76 21.37
C GLY A 745 0.75 -17.35 20.34
N ALA A 746 0.73 -18.67 20.20
CA ALA A 746 1.56 -19.38 19.22
C ALA A 746 1.40 -18.80 17.80
N GLY A 747 2.52 -18.58 17.12
CA GLY A 747 2.62 -18.01 15.78
C GLY A 747 2.52 -16.49 15.72
N GLU A 748 2.40 -15.82 16.85
CA GLU A 748 2.30 -14.36 16.91
C GLU A 748 3.66 -13.72 17.21
N CYS A 749 3.84 -12.50 16.68
CA CYS A 749 5.08 -11.75 16.78
C CYS A 749 4.84 -10.35 17.34
N ALA A 750 5.75 -9.90 18.20
CA ALA A 750 5.86 -8.51 18.61
C ALA A 750 7.20 -7.92 18.20
N PHE A 751 7.17 -6.62 17.90
CA PHE A 751 8.34 -5.78 17.74
C PHE A 751 8.48 -4.90 18.99
N VAL A 752 9.67 -4.93 19.59
CA VAL A 752 10.03 -4.13 20.76
C VAL A 752 11.10 -3.12 20.34
N THR A 753 10.81 -1.85 20.52
CA THR A 753 11.70 -0.75 20.14
C THR A 753 13.01 -0.79 20.93
N ALA A 754 14.11 -0.35 20.34
CA ALA A 754 15.34 -0.05 21.06
C ALA A 754 15.07 0.95 22.18
N SER A 755 15.26 0.52 23.42
CA SER A 755 15.07 1.34 24.60
C SER A 755 15.81 0.74 25.81
N GLY A 756 16.16 1.58 26.78
CA GLY A 756 16.76 1.15 28.05
C GLY A 756 15.79 0.39 28.98
N SER A 757 14.53 0.23 28.56
CA SER A 757 13.49 -0.47 29.32
C SER A 757 13.67 -1.99 29.20
N PRO A 758 13.63 -2.74 30.32
CA PRO A 758 13.70 -4.20 30.27
C PRO A 758 12.45 -4.80 29.62
N LEU A 759 12.64 -5.92 28.93
CA LEU A 759 11.57 -6.76 28.39
C LEU A 759 11.36 -7.95 29.33
N THR A 760 10.19 -8.04 29.93
CA THR A 760 9.79 -9.20 30.75
C THR A 760 8.82 -10.08 29.97
N ILE A 761 8.98 -11.40 30.08
CA ILE A 761 8.18 -12.40 29.38
C ILE A 761 7.68 -13.41 30.40
N GLU A 762 6.36 -13.51 30.54
CA GLU A 762 5.68 -14.42 31.46
C GLU A 762 4.70 -15.33 30.72
N GLY A 763 4.50 -16.56 31.21
CA GLY A 763 3.49 -17.45 30.66
C GLY A 763 3.91 -18.92 30.65
N ASN A 764 3.44 -19.65 29.66
CA ASN A 764 3.84 -21.03 29.41
C ASN A 764 4.03 -21.20 27.90
N ALA A 765 5.24 -20.91 27.43
CA ALA A 765 5.52 -20.73 26.01
C ALA A 765 6.98 -21.02 25.66
N SER A 766 7.20 -21.43 24.41
CA SER A 766 8.52 -21.40 23.78
C SER A 766 8.63 -20.14 22.94
N ILE A 767 9.64 -19.32 23.20
CA ILE A 767 9.78 -17.96 22.67
C ILE A 767 11.10 -17.85 21.90
N MET A 768 11.04 -17.41 20.64
CA MET A 768 12.21 -16.96 19.90
C MET A 768 12.38 -15.45 20.09
N VAL A 769 13.57 -15.03 20.49
CA VAL A 769 13.97 -13.62 20.48
C VAL A 769 15.04 -13.39 19.43
N CYS A 770 14.81 -12.46 18.52
CA CYS A 770 15.72 -12.13 17.41
C CYS A 770 16.13 -10.66 17.45
N ARG A 771 17.40 -10.38 17.16
CA ARG A 771 17.97 -9.03 17.21
C ARG A 771 19.19 -8.87 16.30
N VAL A 772 19.68 -7.63 16.19
CA VAL A 772 20.88 -7.24 15.42
C VAL A 772 22.08 -6.89 16.29
#